data_AF-A0A8H5CN15-F1
#
_entry.id   AF-A0A8H5CN15-F1
#
_cell.length_a   1.000
_cell.length_b   1.000
_cell.length_c   1.000
_cell.angle_alpha   90.00
_cell.angle_beta   90.00
_cell.angle_gamma   90.00
#
_symmetry.space_group_name_H-M   'P 1'
#
loop_
_entity.id
_entity.type
_entity.pdbx_description
1 polymer ?
#
loop_
_entity_poly.entity_id
_entity_poly.type
_entity_poly.pdbx_seq_one_letter_code
_entity_poly.pdbx_strand_id
1 'polypeptide(L)'
;MFSSLLNAIKTPLQLNSPEDENILKSPVSHVAAGLESLHLEDVEVGVPGSFSYGPSTASHRRGLHADASGLPTLAESDISMRMAQDKNANDPLSPTLEQMETLVTAATMTSSPVDVSDHSRLFSSLSEIYQHRGSQIPSSLQPLDVPAALQSLATVSKTPPLLPASRPGRQFGRIPVPLSHLQTLPAPKHGKVASDEVKELAGLSELLRNLQSDILGDAFDSLSEDVKCQKLDNATAFVMDVLARIAKLNENAKDRAKMVSYRGGRLNPDISAETRASMTQNLKTFHAQICALYAPFLSKRPLVIDADYVYNADFTYLDQLSQVVILLAVICNMIIGLSTLQTDFLINATVMCVKLGMSTVGSCNGSDSAHDFSPSQNGILRDMPSSLSAALKKFGADGRFEFHATCPSCSYTHPAISLPGPNLYEYPTHCTNRIVGEAGISVCGNELLTRRRDGTMQPIKPYLVSSLPDYLTRSLSDETYLLQSINATDEALRAIRDGDEQIGVQNVFEAVFIKDFKGPDGKLFVDRGNKIRLAFSIHTDFFNPQGNTHRGAHQSLGIISCANLALDPAIRNLPEYIFHAAIIPGPFEPKANDKVDELDHFLRPVIKQFVQTWRPGLRISRTAMSESEATVEAGILLSVNDLPAARKVAGFAGHTSQFICSVCRLFGKQSLFNTDHSQWIPRDKDELRHWATAYRDAQTLKERKTILKTHGVRWSSLWLLDYWDPARMLVIDSMHCILEGLVQFQCRGVLRLDASKRQFSPKGFKYAFDWQWASYDPELAIHIELAVKHVPQVVKIQDALCWAIEGEQSLSLDELWTRLDGNVSDALQFVAWSLDLSPTLNNINPLISSLYVERAKRKSKKRNRDNIQFPVGKPPSQKNHFIALLLDWRLKQSRDASKFVVETGRPETLAYIQQVIQKTVTPAWLNSVPKDFGEAKAGTLKADEWRTLSTVFIPIALITLWGDIDGSAPPEDDSEAGFLLQALDHTMALFQAVILACRHSMTVSRTLAYRKYHAEWVEGLKTLFPHAREGKIKANIHAAGHIYDFLLLFGPVMSWWCFPFERLIGALQKINTNDHIGGEMESTLIRSVTRTANIRRWLRRPDCPEAVRQLKTLFDKCFVPANATAVDTGLRPMKGPQRAYAKWDGANYSPSKTHAGNATIVYRPSSDGKLLGGEIQQIRNIKTSSGSTVEVHVRPFEQLSKSIYDPFLRYPHLLAKTYSSTLREKADVISLDDIVAHAARFDYSNARTVLVNLIRD
;
A
#
# COMPACT_ATOMS: atom_id res chain seq x y z
N MET A 1 6.62 1.36 -38.54
CA MET A 1 7.91 1.19 -37.83
C MET A 1 9.08 1.00 -38.78
N PHE A 2 9.20 -0.09 -39.56
CA PHE A 2 10.36 -0.31 -40.46
C PHE A 2 10.63 0.87 -41.41
N SER A 3 9.60 1.43 -42.06
CA SER A 3 9.72 2.68 -42.86
C SER A 3 10.22 3.89 -42.03
N SER A 4 9.82 4.01 -40.76
CA SER A 4 10.31 5.04 -39.84
C SER A 4 11.76 4.81 -39.39
N LEU A 5 12.17 3.54 -39.26
CA LEU A 5 13.54 3.12 -38.97
C LEU A 5 14.47 3.46 -40.14
N LEU A 6 14.04 3.15 -41.36
CA LEU A 6 14.70 3.54 -42.61
C LEU A 6 14.81 5.08 -42.71
N ASN A 7 13.76 5.84 -42.41
CA ASN A 7 13.82 7.30 -42.41
C ASN A 7 14.75 7.87 -41.32
N ALA A 8 14.86 7.24 -40.15
CA ALA A 8 15.82 7.64 -39.12
C ALA A 8 17.27 7.37 -39.58
N ILE A 9 17.52 6.22 -40.20
CA ILE A 9 18.82 5.88 -40.82
C ILE A 9 19.17 6.84 -41.97
N LYS A 10 18.17 7.33 -42.71
CA LYS A 10 18.32 8.25 -43.84
C LYS A 10 18.56 9.72 -43.45
N THR A 11 18.49 10.11 -42.18
CA THR A 11 18.63 11.52 -41.78
C THR A 11 20.10 11.87 -41.48
N PRO A 12 20.80 12.66 -42.31
CA PRO A 12 22.18 13.04 -42.01
C PRO A 12 22.22 14.03 -40.85
N LEU A 13 23.21 13.89 -39.97
CA LEU A 13 23.51 14.89 -38.95
C LEU A 13 23.80 16.24 -39.64
N GLN A 14 23.04 17.28 -39.32
CA GLN A 14 23.38 18.66 -39.69
C GLN A 14 24.59 19.11 -38.85
N LEU A 15 25.79 18.82 -39.36
CA LEU A 15 27.05 19.34 -38.84
C LEU A 15 27.35 20.69 -39.52
N ASN A 16 27.49 21.74 -38.71
CA ASN A 16 27.77 23.10 -39.19
C ASN A 16 29.27 23.34 -39.37
N SER A 17 29.91 22.60 -40.27
CA SER A 17 31.33 22.80 -40.64
C SER A 17 31.63 22.21 -42.03
N PRO A 18 32.32 22.93 -42.94
CA PRO A 18 32.77 22.37 -44.23
C PRO A 18 33.96 21.40 -44.12
N GLU A 19 34.57 21.26 -42.94
CA GLU A 19 35.78 20.43 -42.76
C GLU A 19 35.45 18.96 -42.42
N ASP A 20 34.20 18.67 -42.03
CA ASP A 20 33.73 17.33 -41.65
C ASP A 20 33.26 16.46 -42.85
N GLU A 21 33.13 17.00 -44.07
CA GLU A 21 32.65 16.22 -45.24
C GLU A 21 33.53 15.01 -45.57
N ASN A 22 34.83 15.03 -45.23
CA ASN A 22 35.73 13.89 -45.42
C ASN A 22 35.58 12.79 -44.35
N ILE A 23 34.85 13.02 -43.26
CA ILE A 23 34.57 12.02 -42.22
C ILE A 23 33.35 11.15 -42.58
N LEU A 24 32.54 11.57 -43.56
CA LEU A 24 31.27 10.92 -43.93
C LEU A 24 31.41 9.66 -44.83
N LYS A 25 32.45 8.85 -44.62
CA LYS A 25 32.54 7.46 -45.10
C LYS A 25 32.09 6.46 -44.02
N SER A 26 30.89 6.68 -43.49
CA SER A 26 30.26 5.78 -42.53
C SER A 26 29.73 4.51 -43.23
N PRO A 27 29.86 3.31 -42.65
CA PRO A 27 29.21 2.09 -43.15
C PRO A 27 27.68 2.22 -43.30
N VAL A 28 27.05 3.15 -42.56
CA VAL A 28 25.60 3.35 -42.50
C VAL A 28 25.01 3.82 -43.84
N SER A 29 25.69 4.72 -44.57
CA SER A 29 25.21 5.20 -45.88
C SER A 29 25.23 4.09 -46.94
N HIS A 30 26.22 3.22 -46.88
CA HIS A 30 26.35 2.07 -47.78
C HIS A 30 25.34 0.96 -47.47
N VAL A 31 25.03 0.70 -46.19
CA VAL A 31 23.95 -0.23 -45.79
C VAL A 31 22.58 0.32 -46.21
N ALA A 32 22.34 1.64 -46.14
CA ALA A 32 21.11 2.24 -46.62
C ALA A 32 20.91 2.04 -48.13
N ALA A 33 21.94 2.28 -48.95
CA ALA A 33 21.92 2.03 -50.39
C ALA A 33 21.74 0.53 -50.73
N GLY A 34 22.37 -0.36 -49.95
CA GLY A 34 22.18 -1.80 -50.07
C GLY A 34 20.72 -2.24 -49.81
N LEU A 35 20.04 -1.61 -48.85
CA LEU A 35 18.61 -1.89 -48.57
C LEU A 35 17.67 -1.34 -49.67
N GLU A 36 18.02 -0.23 -50.32
CA GLU A 36 17.25 0.29 -51.48
C GLU A 36 17.36 -0.62 -52.72
N SER A 37 18.51 -1.28 -52.91
CA SER A 37 18.72 -2.26 -53.98
C SER A 37 17.85 -3.53 -53.89
N LEU A 38 17.19 -3.77 -52.75
CA LEU A 38 16.33 -4.94 -52.53
C LEU A 38 14.87 -4.76 -53.03
N HIS A 39 14.51 -3.56 -53.50
CA HIS A 39 13.22 -3.25 -54.16
C HIS A 39 11.97 -3.78 -53.42
N LEU A 40 11.96 -3.68 -52.09
CA LEU A 40 10.86 -4.14 -51.21
C LEU A 40 9.58 -3.29 -51.29
N GLU A 41 9.54 -2.28 -52.15
CA GLU A 41 8.36 -1.40 -52.35
C GLU A 41 7.38 -1.94 -53.41
N ASP A 42 7.80 -2.87 -54.28
CA ASP A 42 7.03 -3.35 -55.45
C ASP A 42 6.33 -4.72 -55.26
N VAL A 43 5.96 -5.09 -54.02
CA VAL A 43 5.12 -6.29 -53.77
C VAL A 43 3.64 -5.90 -53.84
N GLU A 44 3.06 -5.94 -55.03
CA GLU A 44 1.61 -5.82 -55.22
C GLU A 44 0.87 -7.01 -54.57
N VAL A 45 0.38 -6.81 -53.34
CA VAL A 45 -0.56 -7.75 -52.70
C VAL A 45 -1.95 -7.54 -53.30
N GLY A 46 -2.24 -8.29 -54.36
CA GLY A 46 -3.55 -8.27 -55.02
C GLY A 46 -4.69 -8.62 -54.06
N VAL A 47 -5.65 -7.70 -53.89
CA VAL A 47 -6.80 -7.82 -52.98
C VAL A 47 -7.94 -8.63 -53.64
N PRO A 48 -8.33 -9.80 -53.11
CA PRO A 48 -9.48 -10.53 -53.63
C PRO A 48 -10.80 -9.94 -53.11
N GLY A 49 -11.44 -9.12 -53.93
CA GLY A 49 -12.90 -9.06 -54.08
C GLY A 49 -13.75 -8.60 -52.89
N SER A 50 -14.09 -7.31 -52.86
CA SER A 50 -15.28 -6.83 -52.17
C SER A 50 -16.56 -7.40 -52.80
N PHE A 51 -17.41 -8.07 -52.02
CA PHE A 51 -18.80 -8.36 -52.42
C PHE A 51 -19.81 -7.59 -51.55
N SER A 52 -20.69 -6.86 -52.22
CA SER A 52 -21.69 -5.96 -51.65
C SER A 52 -22.94 -6.70 -51.15
N TYR A 53 -23.56 -6.20 -50.07
CA TYR A 53 -24.86 -6.67 -49.58
C TYR A 53 -26.01 -6.37 -50.56
N GLY A 54 -26.89 -7.36 -50.78
CA GLY A 54 -28.17 -7.25 -51.48
C GLY A 54 -29.05 -8.48 -51.19
N PRO A 55 -30.40 -8.38 -51.13
CA PRO A 55 -31.17 -9.18 -50.15
C PRO A 55 -32.05 -10.31 -50.72
N SER A 56 -32.50 -11.19 -49.79
CA SER A 56 -33.60 -12.19 -49.93
C SER A 56 -33.29 -13.41 -50.83
N THR A 57 -33.92 -14.60 -50.70
CA THR A 57 -35.16 -15.05 -50.01
C THR A 57 -35.00 -16.45 -49.34
N ALA A 58 -36.00 -16.82 -48.52
CA ALA A 58 -36.23 -18.12 -47.89
C ALA A 58 -36.03 -19.37 -48.79
N SER A 59 -35.69 -20.57 -48.28
CA SER A 59 -36.65 -21.40 -47.51
C SER A 59 -36.13 -22.82 -47.18
N HIS A 60 -36.78 -23.48 -46.20
CA HIS A 60 -36.91 -24.95 -45.97
C HIS A 60 -35.67 -25.74 -45.46
N ARG A 61 -35.75 -26.36 -44.24
CA ARG A 61 -36.38 -27.66 -43.86
C ARG A 61 -35.59 -28.88 -44.41
N ARG A 62 -35.22 -29.95 -43.69
CA ARG A 62 -35.36 -30.50 -42.30
C ARG A 62 -33.94 -31.04 -41.92
N GLY A 63 -33.52 -31.35 -40.68
CA GLY A 63 -34.19 -31.92 -39.52
C GLY A 63 -34.11 -33.45 -39.52
N LEU A 64 -33.28 -34.07 -38.66
CA LEU A 64 -33.54 -35.33 -37.90
C LEU A 64 -32.33 -35.81 -37.06
N HIS A 65 -32.64 -36.63 -36.04
CA HIS A 65 -31.75 -37.29 -35.06
C HIS A 65 -30.84 -38.35 -35.73
N ALA A 66 -29.56 -38.54 -35.36
CA ALA A 66 -28.99 -39.16 -34.15
C ALA A 66 -29.32 -40.66 -33.97
N ASP A 67 -28.30 -41.55 -34.01
CA ASP A 67 -28.13 -42.72 -33.12
C ASP A 67 -26.84 -43.55 -33.38
N ALA A 68 -26.44 -44.35 -32.37
CA ALA A 68 -25.57 -45.57 -32.37
C ALA A 68 -24.17 -45.52 -33.06
N SER A 69 -23.02 -45.59 -32.37
CA SER A 69 -22.42 -46.67 -31.54
C SER A 69 -21.90 -47.91 -32.31
N GLY A 70 -20.57 -48.19 -32.29
CA GLY A 70 -20.02 -49.47 -32.75
C GLY A 70 -18.49 -49.54 -33.02
N LEU A 71 -17.82 -50.46 -32.34
CA LEU A 71 -16.44 -50.99 -32.50
C LEU A 71 -16.19 -51.71 -33.88
N PRO A 72 -15.01 -52.33 -34.17
CA PRO A 72 -13.60 -51.86 -34.09
C PRO A 72 -12.66 -52.34 -35.25
N THR A 73 -11.37 -51.94 -35.21
CA THR A 73 -10.12 -52.65 -35.69
C THR A 73 -9.96 -53.27 -37.09
N LEU A 74 -8.87 -52.90 -37.77
CA LEU A 74 -7.70 -53.71 -38.27
C LEU A 74 -6.80 -52.77 -39.13
N ALA A 75 -5.49 -52.62 -38.88
CA ALA A 75 -4.35 -53.42 -39.37
C ALA A 75 -4.22 -53.41 -40.93
N GLU A 76 -3.05 -53.30 -41.60
CA GLU A 76 -1.63 -53.40 -41.19
C GLU A 76 -0.70 -52.95 -42.37
N SER A 77 0.57 -52.53 -42.13
CA SER A 77 1.81 -52.69 -42.97
C SER A 77 1.83 -52.33 -44.50
N ASP A 78 2.95 -52.07 -45.22
CA ASP A 78 4.38 -51.90 -44.90
C ASP A 78 5.17 -51.18 -46.04
N ILE A 79 6.32 -50.58 -45.68
CA ILE A 79 7.65 -50.49 -46.37
C ILE A 79 7.70 -50.43 -47.93
N SER A 80 8.32 -49.40 -48.56
CA SER A 80 9.78 -49.29 -48.92
C SER A 80 10.07 -47.97 -49.72
N MET A 81 11.28 -47.53 -50.14
CA MET A 81 12.66 -48.05 -50.08
C MET A 81 13.76 -46.94 -49.89
N ARG A 82 14.68 -46.69 -50.85
CA ARG A 82 15.92 -45.87 -50.71
C ARG A 82 16.54 -45.37 -52.05
N MET A 83 17.39 -44.32 -51.94
CA MET A 83 18.65 -44.03 -52.71
C MET A 83 18.55 -43.58 -54.19
N ALA A 84 19.47 -42.78 -54.80
CA ALA A 84 20.71 -42.09 -54.36
C ALA A 84 21.18 -40.97 -55.35
N GLN A 85 22.12 -40.10 -54.90
CA GLN A 85 23.22 -39.39 -55.62
C GLN A 85 23.03 -38.67 -56.99
N ASP A 86 23.36 -37.36 -57.03
CA ASP A 86 24.42 -36.74 -57.87
C ASP A 86 24.61 -35.25 -57.47
N LYS A 87 25.82 -34.76 -57.10
CA LYS A 87 26.97 -34.21 -57.87
C LYS A 87 26.99 -32.67 -57.95
N ASN A 88 28.20 -32.09 -57.78
CA ASN A 88 28.48 -30.65 -57.75
C ASN A 88 28.25 -29.96 -59.11
N ALA A 89 27.69 -28.74 -59.11
CA ALA A 89 28.32 -27.54 -59.68
C ALA A 89 27.49 -26.25 -59.41
N ASN A 90 28.16 -25.24 -58.85
CA ASN A 90 27.89 -23.80 -58.84
C ASN A 90 26.61 -23.26 -59.53
N ASP A 91 25.71 -22.67 -58.73
CA ASP A 91 25.10 -21.36 -59.06
C ASP A 91 24.67 -20.63 -57.75
N PRO A 92 25.31 -19.51 -57.35
CA PRO A 92 25.15 -18.94 -56.01
C PRO A 92 24.22 -17.71 -55.95
N LEU A 93 23.06 -17.71 -56.61
CA LEU A 93 22.16 -16.54 -56.66
C LEU A 93 20.65 -16.90 -56.74
N SER A 94 20.10 -17.49 -55.66
CA SER A 94 18.65 -17.39 -55.37
C SER A 94 18.36 -17.53 -53.86
N PRO A 95 17.47 -16.73 -53.26
CA PRO A 95 16.96 -17.00 -51.92
C PRO A 95 16.19 -18.32 -51.92
N THR A 96 16.38 -19.16 -50.89
CA THR A 96 15.61 -20.40 -50.79
C THR A 96 14.13 -20.08 -50.55
N LEU A 97 13.24 -20.98 -50.98
CA LEU A 97 11.78 -20.80 -50.83
C LEU A 97 11.39 -20.48 -49.38
N GLU A 98 12.03 -21.15 -48.43
CA GLU A 98 11.88 -20.98 -46.97
C GLU A 98 12.29 -19.56 -46.49
N GLN A 99 13.30 -18.93 -47.12
CA GLN A 99 13.70 -17.54 -46.85
C GLN A 99 12.70 -16.54 -47.44
N MET A 100 12.14 -16.83 -48.63
CA MET A 100 11.08 -16.01 -49.22
C MET A 100 9.77 -16.09 -48.42
N GLU A 101 9.36 -17.28 -47.99
CA GLU A 101 8.19 -17.47 -47.11
C GLU A 101 8.37 -16.78 -45.76
N THR A 102 9.60 -16.77 -45.21
CA THR A 102 9.94 -16.02 -44.00
C THR A 102 9.81 -14.50 -44.20
N LEU A 103 10.27 -13.97 -45.34
CA LEU A 103 10.14 -12.55 -45.70
C LEU A 103 8.68 -12.14 -45.97
N VAL A 104 7.91 -12.97 -46.68
CA VAL A 104 6.48 -12.75 -46.93
C VAL A 104 5.69 -12.78 -45.61
N THR A 105 5.99 -13.71 -44.72
CA THR A 105 5.37 -13.77 -43.39
C THR A 105 5.68 -12.51 -42.57
N ALA A 106 6.93 -12.02 -42.60
CA ALA A 106 7.32 -10.78 -41.95
C ALA A 106 6.59 -9.55 -42.54
N ALA A 107 6.46 -9.46 -43.87
CA ALA A 107 5.71 -8.39 -44.53
C ALA A 107 4.22 -8.40 -44.13
N THR A 108 3.58 -9.58 -44.17
CA THR A 108 2.15 -9.75 -43.86
C THR A 108 1.81 -9.42 -42.41
N MET A 109 2.75 -9.63 -41.46
CA MET A 109 2.57 -9.20 -40.07
C MET A 109 2.70 -7.67 -39.87
N THR A 110 3.26 -6.94 -40.84
CA THR A 110 3.43 -5.47 -40.76
C THR A 110 2.37 -4.67 -41.52
N SER A 111 1.56 -5.31 -42.37
CA SER A 111 0.53 -4.65 -43.19
C SER A 111 -0.81 -4.45 -42.47
N SER A 112 -1.05 -5.12 -41.34
CA SER A 112 -2.21 -4.86 -40.48
C SER A 112 -1.91 -3.69 -39.53
N PRO A 113 -2.75 -2.64 -39.44
CA PRO A 113 -2.59 -1.61 -38.43
C PRO A 113 -2.79 -2.22 -37.04
N VAL A 114 -1.70 -2.36 -36.28
CA VAL A 114 -1.75 -2.77 -34.87
C VAL A 114 -2.49 -1.68 -34.10
N ASP A 115 -3.64 -2.01 -33.51
CA ASP A 115 -4.36 -1.09 -32.63
C ASP A 115 -3.57 -0.92 -31.32
N VAL A 116 -2.78 0.15 -31.27
CA VAL A 116 -1.90 0.44 -30.13
C VAL A 116 -2.68 0.97 -28.91
N SER A 117 -3.99 1.24 -29.02
CA SER A 117 -4.76 1.95 -27.99
C SER A 117 -4.94 1.17 -26.69
N ASP A 118 -4.87 -0.17 -26.74
CA ASP A 118 -4.98 -1.05 -25.57
C ASP A 118 -3.66 -1.66 -25.07
N HIS A 119 -2.56 -1.58 -25.85
CA HIS A 119 -1.42 -2.49 -25.66
C HIS A 119 -0.21 -2.01 -24.82
N SER A 120 -0.10 -0.73 -24.42
CA SER A 120 0.88 -0.32 -23.39
C SER A 120 0.52 0.95 -22.64
N ARG A 121 0.10 0.79 -21.38
CA ARG A 121 -0.09 1.90 -20.41
C ARG A 121 1.04 2.01 -19.37
N LEU A 122 2.09 1.18 -19.48
CA LEU A 122 3.27 1.24 -18.60
C LEU A 122 4.16 2.47 -18.88
N PHE A 123 4.05 3.05 -20.08
CA PHE A 123 4.83 4.19 -20.53
C PHE A 123 4.03 5.50 -20.61
N SER A 124 2.71 5.47 -20.47
CA SER A 124 1.88 6.68 -20.56
C SER A 124 2.17 7.67 -19.44
N SER A 125 2.13 8.96 -19.77
CA SER A 125 2.40 10.01 -18.78
C SER A 125 1.23 10.19 -17.79
N LEU A 126 1.51 10.92 -16.71
CA LEU A 126 0.65 11.19 -15.53
C LEU A 126 -0.84 11.44 -15.81
N SER A 127 -1.22 11.91 -16.99
CA SER A 127 -2.59 12.32 -17.33
C SER A 127 -3.52 11.19 -17.83
N GLU A 128 -3.00 10.09 -18.39
CA GLU A 128 -3.86 8.93 -18.75
C GLU A 128 -4.18 8.04 -17.55
N ILE A 129 -3.35 8.13 -16.52
CA ILE A 129 -3.48 7.42 -15.25
C ILE A 129 -4.79 7.79 -14.52
N TYR A 130 -5.44 8.89 -14.91
CA TYR A 130 -6.74 9.33 -14.40
C TYR A 130 -7.97 8.81 -15.16
N GLN A 131 -7.84 8.17 -16.34
CA GLN A 131 -9.00 7.82 -17.17
C GLN A 131 -8.97 6.38 -17.72
N HIS A 132 -9.93 5.57 -17.25
CA HIS A 132 -10.29 4.30 -17.88
C HIS A 132 -11.81 4.20 -18.03
N ARG A 133 -12.29 4.19 -19.27
CA ARG A 133 -13.58 3.57 -19.62
C ARG A 133 -13.37 2.04 -19.70
N GLY A 134 -14.45 1.27 -19.59
CA GLY A 134 -14.39 -0.20 -19.57
C GLY A 134 -15.41 -0.87 -20.50
N SER A 135 -15.48 -2.21 -20.39
CA SER A 135 -16.27 -3.16 -21.21
C SER A 135 -15.76 -3.34 -22.66
N GLN A 136 -15.79 -4.52 -23.28
CA GLN A 136 -16.47 -5.80 -22.96
C GLN A 136 -15.76 -6.98 -23.68
N ILE A 137 -15.78 -8.21 -23.13
CA ILE A 137 -15.27 -9.42 -23.82
C ILE A 137 -16.41 -10.46 -23.96
N PRO A 138 -16.75 -10.95 -25.17
CA PRO A 138 -17.64 -12.10 -25.38
C PRO A 138 -16.91 -13.44 -25.23
N SER A 139 -17.66 -14.46 -24.80
CA SER A 139 -17.15 -15.76 -24.38
C SER A 139 -17.35 -16.88 -25.41
N SER A 140 -16.29 -17.62 -25.76
CA SER A 140 -16.36 -19.08 -26.03
C SER A 140 -14.99 -19.70 -26.30
N LEU A 141 -14.58 -20.69 -25.51
CA LEU A 141 -14.18 -22.05 -25.93
C LEU A 141 -13.67 -22.83 -24.70
N GLN A 142 -13.98 -24.13 -24.65
CA GLN A 142 -13.67 -25.04 -23.53
C GLN A 142 -12.66 -26.14 -23.96
N PRO A 143 -12.08 -26.90 -23.01
CA PRO A 143 -10.75 -27.51 -23.15
C PRO A 143 -10.77 -28.98 -23.59
N LEU A 144 -9.58 -29.54 -23.90
CA LEU A 144 -9.14 -30.96 -23.90
C LEU A 144 -7.65 -30.99 -24.33
N ASP A 145 -6.78 -31.95 -24.01
CA ASP A 145 -6.77 -32.93 -22.93
C ASP A 145 -5.32 -33.33 -22.58
N VAL A 146 -5.05 -33.70 -21.33
CA VAL A 146 -3.68 -33.93 -20.78
C VAL A 146 -3.08 -35.35 -21.00
N PRO A 147 -3.83 -36.45 -21.23
CA PRO A 147 -3.26 -37.80 -21.32
C PRO A 147 -2.23 -38.06 -22.43
N ALA A 148 -2.26 -37.30 -23.54
CA ALA A 148 -1.45 -37.59 -24.73
C ALA A 148 0.07 -37.38 -24.54
N ALA A 149 0.50 -36.60 -23.55
CA ALA A 149 1.91 -36.28 -23.33
C ALA A 149 2.60 -37.09 -22.21
N LEU A 150 1.90 -38.09 -21.63
CA LEU A 150 2.40 -38.90 -20.50
C LEU A 150 3.17 -40.17 -20.92
N GLN A 151 3.42 -40.38 -22.23
CA GLN A 151 3.84 -41.68 -22.77
C GLN A 151 5.25 -41.75 -23.37
N SER A 152 6.21 -40.96 -22.85
CA SER A 152 7.64 -41.09 -23.21
C SER A 152 8.62 -40.99 -22.03
N LEU A 153 8.11 -41.20 -20.81
CA LEU A 153 8.94 -41.57 -19.65
C LEU A 153 9.33 -43.05 -19.74
N ALA A 154 10.35 -43.42 -20.53
CA ALA A 154 11.12 -44.68 -20.34
C ALA A 154 12.30 -44.84 -21.32
N THR A 155 13.53 -44.56 -20.86
CA THR A 155 14.77 -45.39 -21.05
C THR A 155 15.98 -44.63 -20.46
N VAL A 156 16.38 -44.89 -19.21
CA VAL A 156 17.40 -45.90 -18.82
C VAL A 156 18.80 -45.51 -19.32
N SER A 157 19.62 -44.71 -18.62
CA SER A 157 20.34 -44.90 -17.32
C SER A 157 21.76 -45.48 -17.45
N LYS A 158 22.55 -45.36 -16.35
CA LYS A 158 23.90 -45.95 -16.06
C LYS A 158 25.12 -45.14 -16.55
N THR A 159 26.22 -44.91 -15.78
CA THR A 159 26.52 -45.04 -14.32
C THR A 159 27.76 -44.13 -13.98
N PRO A 160 28.30 -44.05 -12.73
CA PRO A 160 29.09 -42.91 -12.22
C PRO A 160 30.60 -43.27 -12.10
N PRO A 161 31.42 -42.73 -11.16
CA PRO A 161 31.41 -41.48 -10.38
C PRO A 161 32.71 -40.65 -10.53
N LEU A 162 32.83 -39.49 -9.88
CA LEU A 162 34.06 -39.05 -9.16
C LEU A 162 33.78 -37.81 -8.27
N LEU A 163 34.38 -37.81 -7.09
CA LEU A 163 34.39 -36.80 -6.02
C LEU A 163 35.83 -36.78 -5.45
N PRO A 164 36.25 -35.83 -4.58
CA PRO A 164 35.75 -34.47 -4.28
C PRO A 164 36.88 -33.39 -4.20
N ALA A 165 36.50 -32.11 -4.09
CA ALA A 165 37.12 -31.05 -3.24
C ALA A 165 36.69 -29.65 -3.76
N SER A 166 36.39 -28.62 -2.97
CA SER A 166 36.18 -28.50 -1.51
C SER A 166 35.26 -27.30 -1.23
N ARG A 167 34.48 -27.31 -0.14
CA ARG A 167 33.43 -26.31 0.17
C ARG A 167 33.85 -25.23 1.20
N PRO A 168 33.07 -24.12 1.35
CA PRO A 168 33.55 -22.87 1.95
C PRO A 168 32.97 -22.53 3.34
N GLY A 169 33.41 -21.39 3.89
CA GLY A 169 32.57 -20.45 4.64
C GLY A 169 32.50 -20.60 6.17
N ARG A 170 32.16 -19.48 6.83
CA ARG A 170 31.64 -19.45 8.21
C ARG A 170 30.45 -18.49 8.30
N GLN A 171 29.41 -18.93 8.99
CA GLN A 171 28.20 -18.16 9.29
C GLN A 171 28.23 -17.66 10.74
N PHE A 172 27.55 -16.55 11.01
CA PHE A 172 27.27 -16.07 12.37
C PHE A 172 26.12 -16.87 12.99
N GLY A 173 26.18 -17.14 14.31
CA GLY A 173 25.13 -17.84 15.05
C GLY A 173 25.57 -19.10 15.82
N ARG A 174 26.77 -19.12 16.42
CA ARG A 174 27.07 -20.10 17.46
C ARG A 174 26.41 -19.71 18.78
N ILE A 175 25.86 -20.73 19.45
CA ILE A 175 25.36 -20.66 20.83
C ILE A 175 26.53 -20.27 21.74
N PRO A 176 26.34 -19.40 22.77
CA PRO A 176 27.38 -19.14 23.76
C PRO A 176 27.85 -20.44 24.42
N VAL A 177 29.16 -20.60 24.57
CA VAL A 177 29.72 -21.69 25.39
C VAL A 177 29.28 -21.44 26.84
N PRO A 178 28.77 -22.45 27.57
CA PRO A 178 28.41 -22.28 28.97
C PRO A 178 29.60 -21.78 29.79
N LEU A 179 29.40 -20.73 30.60
CA LEU A 179 30.41 -20.22 31.53
C LEU A 179 30.66 -21.23 32.67
N SER A 180 31.52 -22.21 32.41
CA SER A 180 31.88 -23.31 33.34
C SER A 180 32.79 -22.90 34.51
N HIS A 181 32.96 -21.60 34.77
CA HIS A 181 33.88 -21.07 35.79
C HIS A 181 33.23 -20.16 36.85
N LEU A 182 31.91 -19.91 36.79
CA LEU A 182 31.19 -19.33 37.92
C LEU A 182 30.76 -20.45 38.88
N GLN A 183 31.46 -20.55 40.00
CA GLN A 183 31.18 -21.52 41.07
C GLN A 183 29.71 -21.43 41.51
N THR A 184 29.04 -22.59 41.56
CA THR A 184 27.65 -22.69 42.02
C THR A 184 27.56 -22.40 43.53
N LEU A 185 27.09 -21.21 43.89
CA LEU A 185 26.73 -20.89 45.27
C LEU A 185 25.53 -21.77 45.73
N PRO A 186 25.56 -22.33 46.94
CA PRO A 186 24.52 -23.23 47.43
C PRO A 186 23.21 -22.50 47.73
N ALA A 187 22.08 -23.17 47.50
CA ALA A 187 20.75 -22.62 47.72
C ALA A 187 20.51 -22.21 49.20
N PRO A 188 19.91 -21.05 49.49
CA PRO A 188 19.66 -20.62 50.87
C PRO A 188 18.66 -21.52 51.60
N LYS A 189 18.96 -21.89 52.85
CA LYS A 189 17.99 -22.56 53.73
C LYS A 189 16.98 -21.53 54.27
N HIS A 190 15.69 -21.89 54.29
CA HIS A 190 14.62 -20.99 54.72
C HIS A 190 14.87 -20.42 56.13
N GLY A 191 14.87 -19.08 56.23
CA GLY A 191 14.98 -18.34 57.49
C GLY A 191 15.72 -17.01 57.43
N LYS A 192 16.63 -16.80 56.47
CA LYS A 192 17.49 -15.59 56.37
C LYS A 192 17.36 -14.79 55.05
N VAL A 193 16.31 -15.05 54.28
CA VAL A 193 16.18 -14.70 52.85
C VAL A 193 16.52 -13.23 52.52
N ALA A 194 16.07 -12.24 53.29
CA ALA A 194 16.33 -10.83 52.98
C ALA A 194 17.81 -10.39 53.17
N SER A 195 18.53 -10.97 54.13
CA SER A 195 19.98 -10.75 54.31
C SER A 195 20.76 -11.27 53.11
N ASP A 196 20.36 -12.44 52.63
CA ASP A 196 21.12 -13.19 51.65
C ASP A 196 20.83 -12.67 50.22
N GLU A 197 19.60 -12.22 49.95
CA GLU A 197 19.20 -11.51 48.71
C GLU A 197 19.96 -10.17 48.56
N VAL A 198 20.13 -9.39 49.65
CA VAL A 198 20.94 -8.16 49.63
C VAL A 198 22.44 -8.44 49.42
N LYS A 199 22.97 -9.53 49.99
CA LYS A 199 24.37 -9.96 49.75
C LYS A 199 24.59 -10.45 48.32
N GLU A 200 23.63 -11.18 47.74
CA GLU A 200 23.69 -11.60 46.33
C GLU A 200 23.71 -10.38 45.40
N LEU A 201 22.81 -9.42 45.61
CA LEU A 201 22.77 -8.16 44.84
C LEU A 201 24.06 -7.33 45.00
N ALA A 202 24.64 -7.27 46.20
CA ALA A 202 25.92 -6.60 46.43
C ALA A 202 27.08 -7.29 45.69
N GLY A 203 27.16 -8.63 45.72
CA GLY A 203 28.16 -9.39 44.97
C GLY A 203 28.03 -9.23 43.45
N LEU A 204 26.79 -9.22 42.94
CA LEU A 204 26.51 -8.94 41.53
C LEU A 204 26.84 -7.49 41.14
N SER A 205 26.67 -6.53 42.05
CA SER A 205 27.06 -5.13 41.84
C SER A 205 28.58 -4.95 41.77
N GLU A 206 29.34 -5.71 42.56
CA GLU A 206 30.81 -5.73 42.48
C GLU A 206 31.30 -6.33 41.16
N LEU A 207 30.73 -7.46 40.74
CA LEU A 207 31.01 -8.08 39.44
C LEU A 207 30.66 -7.14 38.27
N LEU A 208 29.54 -6.43 38.36
CA LEU A 208 29.14 -5.42 37.38
C LEU A 208 30.14 -4.27 37.31
N ARG A 209 30.63 -3.74 38.45
CA ARG A 209 31.65 -2.67 38.48
C ARG A 209 32.97 -3.13 37.87
N ASN A 210 33.42 -4.35 38.17
CA ASN A 210 34.64 -4.91 37.58
C ASN A 210 34.50 -5.09 36.07
N LEU A 211 33.36 -5.60 35.60
CA LEU A 211 33.05 -5.75 34.17
C LEU A 211 32.89 -4.41 33.46
N GLN A 212 32.35 -3.39 34.12
CA GLN A 212 32.33 -2.01 33.64
C GLN A 212 33.74 -1.46 33.49
N SER A 213 34.62 -1.64 34.49
CA SER A 213 36.01 -1.18 34.41
C SER A 213 36.82 -1.89 33.31
N ASP A 214 36.51 -3.16 33.02
CA ASP A 214 37.19 -3.96 31.98
C ASP A 214 36.74 -3.64 30.55
N ILE A 215 35.61 -2.91 30.39
CA ILE A 215 34.99 -2.61 29.09
C ILE A 215 34.91 -1.10 28.80
N LEU A 216 34.83 -0.27 29.83
CA LEU A 216 34.76 1.20 29.73
C LEU A 216 36.08 1.91 30.09
N GLY A 217 37.12 1.16 30.47
CA GLY A 217 38.44 1.70 30.80
C GLY A 217 39.43 1.66 29.63
N ASP A 218 40.42 2.56 29.63
CA ASP A 218 41.40 2.78 28.55
C ASP A 218 42.11 1.51 28.05
N ALA A 219 42.29 0.52 28.92
CA ALA A 219 42.87 -0.77 28.57
C ALA A 219 42.03 -1.52 27.52
N PHE A 220 40.70 -1.39 27.55
CA PHE A 220 39.80 -2.02 26.57
C PHE A 220 40.11 -1.54 25.15
N ASP A 221 40.35 -0.25 24.97
CA ASP A 221 40.63 0.34 23.65
C ASP A 221 41.93 -0.15 23.02
N SER A 222 42.90 -0.59 23.83
CA SER A 222 44.16 -1.19 23.36
C SER A 222 44.03 -2.64 22.86
N LEU A 223 42.88 -3.29 23.05
CA LEU A 223 42.66 -4.69 22.67
C LEU A 223 42.35 -4.87 21.16
N SER A 224 42.65 -6.05 20.63
CA SER A 224 42.29 -6.42 19.25
C SER A 224 40.78 -6.61 19.08
N GLU A 225 40.27 -6.40 17.85
CA GLU A 225 38.82 -6.47 17.56
C GLU A 225 38.17 -7.77 18.04
N ASP A 226 38.77 -8.92 17.76
CA ASP A 226 38.21 -10.22 18.13
C ASP A 226 38.12 -10.40 19.66
N VAL A 227 39.07 -9.82 20.42
CA VAL A 227 39.06 -9.83 21.89
C VAL A 227 38.03 -8.83 22.44
N LYS A 228 37.86 -7.67 21.81
CA LYS A 228 36.79 -6.70 22.14
C LYS A 228 35.41 -7.34 21.95
N CYS A 229 35.15 -7.95 20.79
CA CYS A 229 33.92 -8.69 20.51
C CYS A 229 33.65 -9.76 21.56
N GLN A 230 34.64 -10.61 21.86
CA GLN A 230 34.50 -11.69 22.84
C GLN A 230 34.20 -11.16 24.26
N LYS A 231 34.81 -10.05 24.68
CA LYS A 231 34.50 -9.39 25.97
C LYS A 231 33.09 -8.79 25.98
N LEU A 232 32.66 -8.11 24.92
CA LEU A 232 31.32 -7.54 24.80
C LEU A 232 30.22 -8.62 24.74
N ASP A 233 30.47 -9.76 24.08
CA ASP A 233 29.59 -10.93 24.09
C ASP A 233 29.41 -11.50 25.51
N ASN A 234 30.54 -11.73 26.21
CA ASN A 234 30.54 -12.23 27.58
C ASN A 234 29.79 -11.28 28.52
N ALA A 235 29.95 -9.96 28.33
CA ALA A 235 29.27 -8.94 29.11
C ALA A 235 27.77 -8.85 28.81
N THR A 236 27.38 -8.95 27.53
CA THR A 236 25.97 -9.00 27.13
C THR A 236 25.29 -10.22 27.74
N ALA A 237 25.93 -11.39 27.69
CA ALA A 237 25.44 -12.61 28.32
C ALA A 237 25.29 -12.48 29.84
N PHE A 238 26.29 -11.90 30.52
CA PHE A 238 26.22 -11.62 31.96
C PHE A 238 25.07 -10.69 32.33
N VAL A 239 24.92 -9.56 31.63
CA VAL A 239 23.84 -8.59 31.90
C VAL A 239 22.46 -9.23 31.71
N MET A 240 22.28 -10.04 30.67
CA MET A 240 21.01 -10.72 30.41
C MET A 240 20.69 -11.80 31.46
N ASP A 241 21.69 -12.57 31.94
CA ASP A 241 21.50 -13.53 33.04
C ASP A 241 21.12 -12.82 34.35
N VAL A 242 21.80 -11.73 34.70
CA VAL A 242 21.51 -10.97 35.92
C VAL A 242 20.13 -10.30 35.87
N LEU A 243 19.73 -9.75 34.72
CA LEU A 243 18.37 -9.21 34.53
C LEU A 243 17.30 -10.30 34.69
N ALA A 244 17.54 -11.52 34.17
CA ALA A 244 16.62 -12.65 34.35
C ALA A 244 16.53 -13.11 35.82
N ARG A 245 17.65 -13.11 36.57
CA ARG A 245 17.66 -13.38 38.02
C ARG A 245 16.87 -12.34 38.80
N ILE A 246 17.06 -11.04 38.53
CA ILE A 246 16.33 -9.96 39.20
C ILE A 246 14.82 -10.05 38.89
N ALA A 247 14.43 -10.39 37.65
CA ALA A 247 13.03 -10.63 37.30
C ALA A 247 12.41 -11.75 38.16
N LYS A 248 13.12 -12.87 38.34
CA LYS A 248 12.69 -13.99 39.19
C LYS A 248 12.60 -13.61 40.68
N LEU A 249 13.52 -12.78 41.18
CA LEU A 249 13.44 -12.23 42.54
C LEU A 249 12.21 -11.32 42.72
N ASN A 250 11.86 -10.53 41.69
CA ASN A 250 10.65 -9.69 41.68
C ASN A 250 9.36 -10.52 41.68
N GLU A 251 9.29 -11.64 40.96
CA GLU A 251 8.16 -12.59 41.05
C GLU A 251 8.06 -13.19 42.46
N ASN A 252 9.15 -13.73 42.98
CA ASN A 252 9.21 -14.29 44.34
C ASN A 252 8.86 -13.25 45.43
N ALA A 253 9.13 -11.97 45.22
CA ALA A 253 8.73 -10.89 46.14
C ALA A 253 7.22 -10.58 46.04
N LYS A 254 6.63 -10.58 44.84
CA LYS A 254 5.17 -10.42 44.65
C LYS A 254 4.38 -11.54 45.33
N ASP A 255 4.86 -12.79 45.24
CA ASP A 255 4.19 -13.92 45.89
C ASP A 255 4.39 -13.92 47.42
N ARG A 256 5.56 -13.46 47.91
CA ARG A 256 5.76 -13.16 49.35
C ARG A 256 4.77 -12.09 49.84
N ALA A 257 4.60 -10.99 49.10
CA ALA A 257 3.66 -9.91 49.45
C ALA A 257 2.21 -10.39 49.52
N LYS A 258 1.76 -11.23 48.57
CA LYS A 258 0.45 -11.89 48.63
C LYS A 258 0.28 -12.75 49.88
N MET A 259 1.28 -13.56 50.27
CA MET A 259 1.17 -14.38 51.49
C MET A 259 1.07 -13.53 52.77
N VAL A 260 1.70 -12.34 52.81
CA VAL A 260 1.63 -11.44 53.97
C VAL A 260 0.28 -10.74 54.06
N SER A 261 -0.34 -10.34 52.93
CA SER A 261 -1.69 -9.77 52.95
C SER A 261 -2.75 -10.77 53.44
N TYR A 262 -2.63 -12.05 53.06
CA TYR A 262 -3.47 -13.14 53.57
C TYR A 262 -3.34 -13.41 55.09
N ARG A 263 -2.34 -12.85 55.77
CA ARG A 263 -2.12 -13.01 57.22
C ARG A 263 -2.22 -11.70 58.03
N GLY A 264 -2.64 -10.59 57.42
CA GLY A 264 -2.92 -9.34 58.14
C GLY A 264 -1.70 -8.62 58.73
N GLY A 265 -0.49 -8.91 58.25
CA GLY A 265 0.74 -8.25 58.73
C GLY A 265 1.02 -6.92 58.01
N ARG A 266 1.53 -5.91 58.74
CA ARG A 266 2.08 -4.69 58.11
C ARG A 266 3.38 -5.02 57.37
N LEU A 267 3.50 -4.55 56.13
CA LEU A 267 4.74 -4.59 55.35
C LEU A 267 5.67 -3.45 55.79
N ASN A 268 6.90 -3.77 56.15
CA ASN A 268 7.99 -2.78 56.19
C ASN A 268 8.44 -2.43 54.75
N PRO A 269 8.96 -1.22 54.51
CA PRO A 269 9.54 -0.88 53.22
C PRO A 269 10.70 -1.83 52.87
N ASP A 270 10.61 -2.45 51.70
CA ASP A 270 11.57 -3.45 51.24
C ASP A 270 12.80 -2.78 50.61
N ILE A 271 13.85 -2.59 51.42
CA ILE A 271 15.14 -2.03 50.99
C ILE A 271 15.73 -2.80 49.78
N SER A 272 15.38 -4.08 49.60
CA SER A 272 15.82 -4.84 48.44
C SER A 272 15.09 -4.46 47.14
N ALA A 273 13.90 -3.85 47.21
CA ALA A 273 13.13 -3.44 46.03
C ALA A 273 13.75 -2.21 45.35
N GLU A 274 14.13 -1.19 46.11
CA GLU A 274 14.88 -0.02 45.62
C GLU A 274 16.25 -0.45 45.07
N THR A 275 16.95 -1.34 45.78
CA THR A 275 18.22 -1.92 45.34
C THR A 275 18.06 -2.67 44.01
N ARG A 276 17.02 -3.50 43.84
CA ARG A 276 16.70 -4.18 42.57
C ARG A 276 16.35 -3.22 41.45
N ALA A 277 15.62 -2.14 41.73
CA ALA A 277 15.28 -1.11 40.74
C ALA A 277 16.53 -0.36 40.25
N SER A 278 17.38 0.11 41.18
CA SER A 278 18.66 0.74 40.84
C SER A 278 19.58 -0.20 40.07
N MET A 279 19.72 -1.44 40.51
CA MET A 279 20.53 -2.46 39.83
C MET A 279 20.01 -2.73 38.40
N THR A 280 18.68 -2.82 38.22
CA THR A 280 18.06 -2.98 36.89
C THR A 280 18.35 -1.80 35.99
N GLN A 281 18.27 -0.56 36.51
CA GLN A 281 18.55 0.64 35.73
C GLN A 281 20.03 0.74 35.34
N ASN A 282 20.94 0.39 36.25
CA ASN A 282 22.38 0.34 35.97
C ASN A 282 22.71 -0.72 34.93
N LEU A 283 22.11 -1.92 35.00
CA LEU A 283 22.26 -2.99 34.01
C LEU A 283 21.71 -2.59 32.63
N LYS A 284 20.55 -1.92 32.56
CA LYS A 284 20.01 -1.38 31.29
C LYS A 284 20.92 -0.31 30.69
N THR A 285 21.44 0.59 31.52
CA THR A 285 22.36 1.66 31.10
C THR A 285 23.67 1.07 30.58
N PHE A 286 24.22 0.08 31.28
CA PHE A 286 25.43 -0.61 30.84
C PHE A 286 25.19 -1.48 29.60
N HIS A 287 24.02 -2.11 29.46
CA HIS A 287 23.65 -2.79 28.22
C HIS A 287 23.62 -1.82 27.03
N ALA A 288 23.08 -0.61 27.20
CA ALA A 288 23.10 0.41 26.14
C ALA A 288 24.53 0.86 25.80
N GLN A 289 25.42 0.99 26.80
CA GLN A 289 26.85 1.28 26.58
C GLN A 289 27.57 0.12 25.87
N ILE A 290 27.32 -1.13 26.27
CA ILE A 290 27.82 -2.33 25.58
C ILE A 290 27.32 -2.33 24.14
N CYS A 291 26.03 -2.09 23.87
CA CYS A 291 25.50 -2.00 22.51
C CYS A 291 26.17 -0.90 21.70
N ALA A 292 26.44 0.27 22.27
CA ALA A 292 27.16 1.37 21.62
C ALA A 292 28.62 1.01 21.30
N LEU A 293 29.29 0.24 22.18
CA LEU A 293 30.63 -0.30 21.96
C LEU A 293 30.65 -1.50 21.01
N TYR A 294 29.56 -2.27 20.92
CA TYR A 294 29.37 -3.34 19.93
C TYR A 294 29.11 -2.76 18.52
N ALA A 295 28.54 -1.57 18.47
CA ALA A 295 28.05 -0.91 17.26
C ALA A 295 29.08 -0.70 16.12
N PRO A 296 30.40 -0.57 16.37
CA PRO A 296 31.44 -0.59 15.33
C PRO A 296 31.81 -2.01 14.84
N PHE A 297 31.56 -3.04 15.65
CA PHE A 297 31.98 -4.42 15.39
C PHE A 297 30.93 -5.27 14.64
N LEU A 298 29.70 -4.78 14.50
CA LEU A 298 28.65 -5.37 13.66
C LEU A 298 28.98 -5.23 12.16
N SER A 299 29.84 -6.14 11.67
CA SER A 299 30.29 -6.33 10.28
C SER A 299 30.79 -5.09 9.52
N LYS A 300 32.00 -4.67 9.89
CA LYS A 300 33.17 -4.44 9.00
C LYS A 300 32.92 -3.81 7.61
N ARG A 301 33.08 -2.48 7.57
CA ARG A 301 33.15 -1.56 6.40
C ARG A 301 31.83 -1.38 5.61
N PRO A 302 31.51 -0.16 5.15
CA PRO A 302 30.42 0.07 4.20
C PRO A 302 30.60 -0.78 2.94
N LEU A 303 29.50 -1.25 2.34
CA LEU A 303 29.56 -1.95 1.07
C LEU A 303 30.03 -0.97 -0.01
N VAL A 304 31.22 -1.22 -0.56
CA VAL A 304 31.76 -0.43 -1.67
C VAL A 304 31.11 -0.90 -2.97
N ILE A 305 30.45 0.02 -3.65
CA ILE A 305 29.80 -0.18 -4.94
C ILE A 305 30.51 0.72 -5.93
N ASP A 306 31.20 0.11 -6.89
CA ASP A 306 31.59 0.83 -8.08
C ASP A 306 30.34 1.10 -8.93
N ALA A 307 30.07 2.38 -9.19
CA ALA A 307 28.94 2.87 -9.97
C ALA A 307 29.24 2.97 -11.47
N ASP A 308 30.47 2.70 -11.94
CA ASP A 308 30.84 2.89 -13.34
C ASP A 308 30.00 2.05 -14.31
N TYR A 309 29.47 0.90 -13.89
CA TYR A 309 28.51 0.11 -14.70
C TYR A 309 27.19 0.85 -15.01
N VAL A 310 26.89 1.94 -14.29
CA VAL A 310 25.79 2.84 -14.60
C VAL A 310 26.25 3.88 -15.61
N TYR A 311 27.38 4.56 -15.35
CA TYR A 311 27.85 5.66 -16.21
C TYR A 311 28.37 5.16 -17.56
N ASN A 312 29.29 4.20 -17.54
CA ASN A 312 29.90 3.54 -18.70
C ASN A 312 29.09 2.31 -19.15
N ALA A 313 27.84 2.52 -19.55
CA ALA A 313 27.04 1.45 -20.14
C ALA A 313 27.59 1.08 -21.53
N ASP A 314 27.93 -0.21 -21.76
CA ASP A 314 28.46 -0.73 -23.02
C ASP A 314 27.75 -0.15 -24.25
N PHE A 315 26.42 -0.05 -24.18
CA PHE A 315 25.53 0.55 -25.19
C PHE A 315 26.03 1.88 -25.78
N THR A 316 26.51 2.80 -24.94
CA THR A 316 26.91 4.16 -25.37
C THR A 316 28.13 4.17 -26.30
N TYR A 317 28.95 3.12 -26.23
CA TYR A 317 30.16 2.93 -27.03
C TYR A 317 29.95 2.01 -28.25
N LEU A 318 28.75 1.44 -28.42
CA LEU A 318 28.42 0.62 -29.59
C LEU A 318 28.17 1.49 -30.83
N ASP A 319 28.41 0.93 -32.01
CA ASP A 319 28.00 1.51 -33.28
C ASP A 319 26.49 1.85 -33.31
N GLN A 320 26.12 2.93 -34.02
CA GLN A 320 24.75 3.44 -34.10
C GLN A 320 23.75 2.37 -34.57
N LEU A 321 24.15 1.48 -35.48
CA LEU A 321 23.29 0.42 -35.99
C LEU A 321 23.00 -0.62 -34.89
N SER A 322 24.03 -0.99 -34.12
CA SER A 322 23.90 -1.86 -32.95
C SER A 322 23.04 -1.23 -31.85
N GLN A 323 23.20 0.07 -31.59
CA GLN A 323 22.33 0.82 -30.67
C GLN A 323 20.85 0.77 -31.09
N VAL A 324 20.57 0.98 -32.38
CA VAL A 324 19.21 0.92 -32.94
C VAL A 324 18.61 -0.49 -32.86
N VAL A 325 19.36 -1.55 -33.18
CA VAL A 325 18.85 -2.94 -33.08
C VAL A 325 18.55 -3.34 -31.63
N ILE A 326 19.43 -2.98 -30.68
CA ILE A 326 19.20 -3.21 -29.25
C ILE A 326 17.97 -2.45 -28.76
N LEU A 327 17.83 -1.18 -29.14
CA LEU A 327 16.70 -0.36 -28.73
C LEU A 327 15.39 -0.85 -29.34
N LEU A 328 15.38 -1.27 -30.61
CA LEU A 328 14.22 -1.91 -31.25
C LEU A 328 13.77 -3.16 -30.48
N ALA A 329 14.70 -4.03 -30.08
CA ALA A 329 14.40 -5.21 -29.27
C ALA A 329 13.75 -4.84 -27.91
N VAL A 330 14.33 -3.87 -27.21
CA VAL A 330 13.79 -3.37 -25.94
C VAL A 330 12.37 -2.81 -26.13
N ILE A 331 12.12 -2.05 -27.18
CA ILE A 331 10.82 -1.46 -27.52
C ILE A 331 9.79 -2.56 -27.84
N CYS A 332 10.15 -3.50 -28.71
CA CYS A 332 9.31 -4.62 -29.11
C CYS A 332 8.85 -5.46 -27.91
N ASN A 333 9.76 -5.80 -27.00
CA ASN A 333 9.38 -6.58 -25.82
C ASN A 333 8.58 -5.74 -24.80
N MET A 334 8.99 -4.50 -24.53
CA MET A 334 8.52 -3.78 -23.34
C MET A 334 7.39 -2.78 -23.58
N ILE A 335 7.27 -2.25 -24.80
CA ILE A 335 6.21 -1.30 -25.18
C ILE A 335 5.17 -1.97 -26.08
N ILE A 336 5.59 -2.84 -27.01
CA ILE A 336 4.64 -3.57 -27.86
C ILE A 336 4.14 -4.84 -27.14
N GLY A 337 4.84 -5.28 -26.09
CA GLY A 337 4.46 -6.45 -25.30
C GLY A 337 4.73 -7.77 -26.01
N LEU A 338 5.60 -7.79 -27.03
CA LEU A 338 5.95 -9.00 -27.76
C LEU A 338 6.71 -9.98 -26.86
N SER A 339 6.43 -11.27 -27.06
CA SER A 339 7.13 -12.35 -26.35
C SER A 339 8.64 -12.34 -26.64
N THR A 340 9.41 -12.98 -25.76
CA THR A 340 10.86 -13.19 -25.97
C THR A 340 11.13 -13.80 -27.34
N LEU A 341 10.37 -14.83 -27.75
CA LEU A 341 10.58 -15.55 -29.01
C LEU A 341 10.27 -14.67 -30.25
N GLN A 342 9.19 -13.88 -30.22
CA GLN A 342 8.91 -12.90 -31.28
C GLN A 342 9.98 -11.80 -31.35
N THR A 343 10.49 -11.37 -30.20
CA THR A 343 11.54 -10.34 -30.15
C THR A 343 12.89 -10.88 -30.61
N ASP A 344 13.25 -12.11 -30.23
CA ASP A 344 14.43 -12.82 -30.72
C ASP A 344 14.36 -13.04 -32.24
N PHE A 345 13.17 -13.38 -32.77
CA PHE A 345 12.95 -13.45 -34.22
C PHE A 345 13.20 -12.10 -34.90
N LEU A 346 12.63 -11.00 -34.40
CA LEU A 346 12.83 -9.66 -34.96
C LEU A 346 14.29 -9.20 -34.90
N ILE A 347 15.00 -9.52 -33.83
CA ILE A 347 16.45 -9.28 -33.73
C ILE A 347 17.19 -10.04 -34.82
N ASN A 348 17.00 -11.36 -34.91
CA ASN A 348 17.73 -12.20 -35.85
C ASN A 348 17.42 -11.84 -37.32
N ALA A 349 16.16 -11.52 -37.64
CA ALA A 349 15.77 -11.01 -38.94
C ALA A 349 16.47 -9.67 -39.26
N THR A 350 16.50 -8.73 -38.32
CA THR A 350 17.17 -7.43 -38.52
C THR A 350 18.68 -7.60 -38.70
N VAL A 351 19.33 -8.45 -37.91
CA VAL A 351 20.76 -8.79 -38.05
C VAL A 351 21.03 -9.45 -39.40
N MET A 352 20.12 -10.29 -39.91
CA MET A 352 20.23 -10.89 -41.25
C MET A 352 20.13 -9.84 -42.36
N CYS A 353 19.16 -8.92 -42.30
CA CYS A 353 19.05 -7.81 -43.25
C CYS A 353 20.32 -6.94 -43.28
N VAL A 354 20.91 -6.66 -42.11
CA VAL A 354 22.18 -5.91 -42.03
C VAL A 354 23.33 -6.70 -42.66
N LYS A 355 23.46 -8.01 -42.38
CA LYS A 355 24.49 -8.86 -43.00
C LYS A 355 24.41 -8.85 -44.53
N LEU A 356 23.19 -8.94 -45.08
CA LEU A 356 22.93 -8.86 -46.51
C LEU A 356 23.31 -7.48 -47.07
N GLY A 357 22.89 -6.39 -46.40
CA GLY A 357 23.27 -5.03 -46.78
C GLY A 357 24.77 -4.73 -46.67
N MET A 358 25.50 -5.42 -45.79
CA MET A 358 26.97 -5.33 -45.71
C MET A 358 27.66 -6.15 -46.81
N SER A 359 27.08 -7.28 -47.25
CA SER A 359 27.68 -8.14 -48.28
C SER A 359 27.54 -7.57 -49.69
N THR A 360 26.47 -6.81 -50.00
CA THR A 360 26.32 -6.14 -51.30
C THR A 360 27.33 -5.00 -51.52
N VAL A 361 27.88 -4.43 -50.45
CA VAL A 361 28.83 -3.31 -50.49
C VAL A 361 30.28 -3.77 -50.75
N GLY A 362 30.63 -5.00 -50.33
CA GLY A 362 32.00 -5.50 -50.41
C GLY A 362 32.49 -5.93 -51.80
N SER A 363 31.60 -6.08 -52.78
CA SER A 363 31.91 -6.75 -54.05
C SER A 363 32.53 -5.84 -55.14
N CYS A 364 33.02 -4.65 -54.79
CA CYS A 364 33.54 -3.67 -55.74
C CYS A 364 35.05 -3.79 -56.04
N ASN A 365 35.79 -4.69 -55.37
CA ASN A 365 37.17 -5.05 -55.72
C ASN A 365 37.27 -6.55 -56.01
N GLY A 366 37.52 -6.91 -57.27
CA GLY A 366 37.55 -8.30 -57.71
C GLY A 366 38.80 -9.06 -57.25
N SER A 367 38.64 -9.89 -56.22
CA SER A 367 39.52 -11.02 -55.93
C SER A 367 38.76 -12.11 -55.18
N ASP A 368 38.70 -13.32 -55.74
CA ASP A 368 37.94 -14.47 -55.24
C ASP A 368 38.54 -15.09 -53.96
N SER A 369 38.48 -14.36 -52.84
CA SER A 369 38.66 -14.88 -51.49
C SER A 369 37.36 -14.72 -50.71
N ALA A 370 36.93 -15.79 -50.03
CA ALA A 370 35.63 -15.88 -49.36
C ALA A 370 35.30 -14.68 -48.46
N HIS A 371 34.00 -14.34 -48.38
CA HIS A 371 33.34 -13.25 -47.67
C HIS A 371 33.95 -12.76 -46.32
N ASP A 372 35.14 -12.16 -46.34
CA ASP A 372 35.71 -11.48 -45.18
C ASP A 372 35.15 -10.05 -45.08
N PHE A 373 34.20 -9.87 -44.17
CA PHE A 373 33.78 -8.54 -43.75
C PHE A 373 34.98 -7.73 -43.25
N SER A 374 35.02 -6.43 -43.56
CA SER A 374 36.07 -5.54 -43.05
C SER A 374 36.13 -5.55 -41.51
N PRO A 375 37.27 -5.24 -40.87
CA PRO A 375 37.40 -5.25 -39.41
C PRO A 375 36.35 -4.39 -38.68
N SER A 376 35.89 -3.30 -39.30
CA SER A 376 34.79 -2.46 -38.79
C SER A 376 33.43 -3.16 -38.89
N GLN A 377 33.08 -3.74 -40.05
CA GLN A 377 31.85 -4.53 -40.23
C GLN A 377 31.81 -5.73 -39.28
N ASN A 378 32.92 -6.47 -39.13
CA ASN A 378 33.05 -7.56 -38.16
C ASN A 378 32.90 -7.07 -36.71
N GLY A 379 33.38 -5.87 -36.39
CA GLY A 379 33.09 -5.19 -35.13
C GLY A 379 31.59 -4.99 -34.91
N ILE A 380 30.90 -4.32 -35.85
CA ILE A 380 29.46 -4.05 -35.77
C ILE A 380 28.65 -5.36 -35.64
N LEU A 381 28.99 -6.41 -36.40
CA LEU A 381 28.31 -7.72 -36.35
C LEU A 381 28.49 -8.46 -35.02
N ARG A 382 29.65 -8.33 -34.37
CA ARG A 382 29.90 -8.84 -33.01
C ARG A 382 29.14 -8.02 -31.95
N ASP A 383 28.98 -6.73 -32.21
CA ASP A 383 28.43 -5.77 -31.25
C ASP A 383 26.89 -5.71 -31.29
N MET A 384 26.24 -6.27 -32.32
CA MET A 384 24.81 -6.55 -32.34
C MET A 384 24.36 -7.59 -31.29
N PRO A 385 23.07 -7.58 -30.87
CA PRO A 385 22.52 -8.60 -29.98
C PRO A 385 22.11 -9.86 -30.77
N SER A 386 22.29 -11.04 -30.18
CA SER A 386 21.80 -12.33 -30.73
C SER A 386 20.46 -12.77 -30.12
N SER A 387 19.99 -12.06 -29.10
CA SER A 387 18.72 -12.30 -28.39
C SER A 387 18.32 -11.08 -27.59
N LEU A 388 17.06 -11.01 -27.17
CA LEU A 388 16.51 -10.01 -26.25
C LEU A 388 17.26 -10.00 -24.93
N SER A 389 17.70 -11.17 -24.43
CA SER A 389 18.54 -11.29 -23.24
C SER A 389 19.89 -10.57 -23.44
N ALA A 390 20.54 -10.78 -24.59
CA ALA A 390 21.75 -10.05 -24.95
C ALA A 390 21.50 -8.55 -25.13
N ALA A 391 20.38 -8.15 -25.74
CA ALA A 391 20.00 -6.75 -25.92
C ALA A 391 19.77 -6.03 -24.58
N LEU A 392 18.93 -6.58 -23.69
CA LEU A 392 18.65 -6.04 -22.36
C LEU A 392 19.89 -5.96 -21.48
N LYS A 393 20.81 -6.93 -21.61
CA LYS A 393 22.11 -6.91 -20.94
C LYS A 393 23.01 -5.80 -21.47
N LYS A 394 23.20 -5.71 -22.80
CA LYS A 394 24.01 -4.64 -23.44
C LYS A 394 23.46 -3.24 -23.16
N PHE A 395 22.13 -3.09 -23.08
CA PHE A 395 21.45 -1.85 -22.69
C PHE A 395 21.55 -1.55 -21.18
N GLY A 396 21.83 -2.55 -20.33
CA GLY A 396 21.89 -2.39 -18.87
C GLY A 396 20.52 -2.24 -18.19
N ALA A 397 19.43 -2.65 -18.84
CA ALA A 397 18.05 -2.51 -18.33
C ALA A 397 17.70 -3.49 -17.20
N ASP A 398 18.26 -4.70 -17.21
CA ASP A 398 17.76 -5.85 -16.45
C ASP A 398 17.73 -5.68 -14.92
N GLY A 399 18.52 -4.76 -14.36
CA GLY A 399 18.68 -4.58 -12.91
C GLY A 399 19.42 -5.74 -12.23
N ARG A 400 19.68 -5.60 -10.91
CA ARG A 400 20.30 -6.67 -10.09
C ARG A 400 19.28 -7.24 -9.09
N PHE A 401 19.28 -8.57 -8.92
CA PHE A 401 18.37 -9.30 -8.03
C PHE A 401 19.11 -10.30 -7.13
N GLU A 402 18.64 -10.45 -5.89
CA GLU A 402 18.94 -11.58 -5.03
C GLU A 402 17.93 -12.71 -5.29
N PHE A 403 18.42 -13.86 -5.73
CA PHE A 403 17.59 -15.03 -6.00
C PHE A 403 17.36 -15.86 -4.73
N HIS A 404 16.12 -16.27 -4.51
CA HIS A 404 15.74 -17.11 -3.37
C HIS A 404 14.90 -18.31 -3.82
N ALA A 405 15.12 -19.46 -3.18
CA ALA A 405 14.19 -20.60 -3.24
C ALA A 405 13.21 -20.50 -2.06
N THR A 406 11.92 -20.45 -2.33
CA THR A 406 10.88 -20.42 -1.30
C THR A 406 10.38 -21.82 -1.01
N CYS A 407 10.26 -22.19 0.26
CA CYS A 407 9.68 -23.45 0.68
C CYS A 407 8.18 -23.54 0.32
N PRO A 408 7.72 -24.52 -0.48
CA PRO A 408 6.29 -24.66 -0.82
C PRO A 408 5.39 -24.94 0.39
N SER A 409 5.94 -25.52 1.47
CA SER A 409 5.19 -25.93 2.67
C SER A 409 5.05 -24.81 3.72
N CYS A 410 6.13 -24.08 4.02
CA CYS A 410 6.16 -23.08 5.09
C CYS A 410 6.56 -21.66 4.65
N SER A 411 6.66 -21.41 3.34
CA SER A 411 6.97 -20.10 2.76
C SER A 411 8.33 -19.49 3.16
N TYR A 412 9.21 -20.22 3.85
CA TYR A 412 10.54 -19.73 4.21
C TYR A 412 11.43 -19.54 2.99
N THR A 413 12.16 -18.42 2.93
CA THR A 413 13.01 -18.04 1.81
C THR A 413 14.48 -18.41 2.08
N HIS A 414 15.10 -19.10 1.11
CA HIS A 414 16.51 -19.51 1.15
C HIS A 414 17.29 -18.77 0.06
N PRO A 415 18.28 -17.93 0.39
CA PRO A 415 19.08 -17.23 -0.61
C PRO A 415 19.92 -18.21 -1.43
N ALA A 416 20.09 -17.89 -2.71
CA ALA A 416 21.02 -18.56 -3.60
C ALA A 416 22.48 -18.30 -3.20
N ILE A 417 23.34 -19.29 -3.42
CA ILE A 417 24.79 -19.16 -3.40
C ILE A 417 25.24 -18.99 -4.86
N SER A 418 25.85 -17.84 -5.19
CA SER A 418 26.44 -17.66 -6.53
C SER A 418 27.68 -18.53 -6.67
N LEU A 419 27.79 -19.24 -7.80
CA LEU A 419 28.93 -20.08 -8.14
C LEU A 419 29.84 -19.39 -9.18
N PRO A 420 31.11 -19.81 -9.33
CA PRO A 420 31.99 -19.29 -10.37
C PRO A 420 31.44 -19.56 -11.78
N GLY A 421 30.94 -18.50 -12.44
CA GLY A 421 30.42 -18.52 -13.81
C GLY A 421 29.15 -17.68 -13.97
N PRO A 422 28.84 -17.21 -15.19
CA PRO A 422 27.71 -16.33 -15.42
C PRO A 422 26.38 -17.04 -15.12
N ASN A 423 25.55 -16.44 -14.26
CA ASN A 423 24.22 -16.91 -13.87
C ASN A 423 24.15 -18.32 -13.23
N LEU A 424 25.25 -18.82 -12.67
CA LEU A 424 25.25 -20.07 -11.92
C LEU A 424 24.91 -19.84 -10.44
N TYR A 425 23.86 -20.53 -9.98
CA TYR A 425 23.32 -20.41 -8.62
C TYR A 425 23.08 -21.79 -8.01
N GLU A 426 23.65 -22.04 -6.84
CA GLU A 426 23.33 -23.20 -6.00
C GLU A 426 22.29 -22.82 -4.95
N TYR A 427 21.31 -23.70 -4.72
CA TYR A 427 20.27 -23.54 -3.70
C TYR A 427 20.31 -24.75 -2.77
N PRO A 428 19.89 -24.61 -1.49
CA PRO A 428 19.66 -25.77 -0.64
C PRO A 428 18.62 -26.69 -1.27
N THR A 429 18.81 -28.02 -1.18
CA THR A 429 17.85 -29.00 -1.72
C THR A 429 16.60 -29.14 -0.87
N HIS A 430 16.71 -28.92 0.44
CA HIS A 430 15.66 -29.09 1.44
C HIS A 430 15.56 -27.88 2.37
N CYS A 431 14.35 -27.61 2.86
CA CYS A 431 14.04 -26.49 3.74
C CYS A 431 14.65 -26.67 5.14
N THR A 432 15.49 -25.72 5.55
CA THR A 432 16.13 -25.69 6.87
C THR A 432 15.39 -24.85 7.92
N ASN A 433 14.17 -24.35 7.60
CA ASN A 433 13.37 -23.56 8.54
C ASN A 433 13.03 -24.35 9.82
N ARG A 434 13.09 -23.67 10.96
CA ARG A 434 12.70 -24.21 12.28
C ARG A 434 11.26 -23.80 12.59
N ILE A 435 10.35 -24.76 12.49
CA ILE A 435 8.92 -24.57 12.74
C ILE A 435 8.63 -24.85 14.22
N VAL A 436 7.92 -23.93 14.88
CA VAL A 436 7.49 -24.06 16.27
C VAL A 436 6.15 -24.79 16.32
N GLY A 437 6.19 -26.08 16.69
CA GLY A 437 5.03 -26.96 16.79
C GLY A 437 4.43 -27.05 18.20
N GLU A 438 3.45 -27.94 18.37
CA GLU A 438 2.81 -28.18 19.67
C GLU A 438 3.71 -28.96 20.64
N ALA A 439 4.59 -29.82 20.11
CA ALA A 439 5.54 -30.63 20.88
C ALA A 439 6.97 -30.06 20.93
N GLY A 440 7.18 -28.81 20.48
CA GLY A 440 8.50 -28.17 20.39
C GLY A 440 8.89 -27.78 18.97
N ILE A 441 10.18 -27.53 18.75
CA ILE A 441 10.73 -27.08 17.46
C ILE A 441 11.10 -28.28 16.56
N SER A 442 10.65 -28.27 15.31
CA SER A 442 11.06 -29.22 14.26
C SER A 442 11.68 -28.50 13.06
N VAL A 443 12.41 -29.23 12.21
CA VAL A 443 12.90 -28.71 10.91
C VAL A 443 11.87 -29.04 9.84
N CYS A 444 11.59 -28.11 8.94
CA CYS A 444 10.59 -28.28 7.89
C CYS A 444 10.91 -29.42 6.91
N GLY A 445 12.16 -29.52 6.43
CA GLY A 445 12.65 -30.63 5.60
C GLY A 445 12.06 -30.73 4.19
N ASN A 446 11.04 -29.96 3.82
CA ASN A 446 10.42 -30.03 2.49
C ASN A 446 11.43 -29.74 1.37
N GLU A 447 11.34 -30.45 0.25
CA GLU A 447 12.13 -30.17 -0.95
C GLU A 447 11.94 -28.72 -1.43
N LEU A 448 13.00 -28.13 -1.96
CA LEU A 448 13.02 -26.76 -2.48
C LEU A 448 13.22 -26.69 -3.99
N LEU A 449 13.71 -27.77 -4.61
CA LEU A 449 14.15 -27.79 -6.00
C LEU A 449 13.40 -28.86 -6.81
N THR A 450 13.13 -28.54 -8.07
CA THR A 450 12.60 -29.46 -9.08
C THR A 450 13.55 -29.53 -10.29
N ARG A 451 13.45 -30.60 -11.06
CA ARG A 451 14.30 -30.84 -12.23
C ARG A 451 13.61 -30.33 -13.52
N ARG A 452 14.31 -29.51 -14.29
CA ARG A 452 13.89 -29.06 -15.63
C ARG A 452 14.00 -30.19 -16.67
N ARG A 453 13.37 -29.98 -17.83
CA ARG A 453 13.46 -30.90 -19.00
C ARG A 453 14.91 -31.05 -19.52
N ASP A 454 15.73 -30.02 -19.37
CA ASP A 454 17.18 -30.01 -19.68
C ASP A 454 18.05 -30.72 -18.61
N GLY A 455 17.44 -31.26 -17.55
CA GLY A 455 18.12 -31.94 -16.45
C GLY A 455 18.68 -31.03 -15.35
N THR A 456 18.64 -29.71 -15.50
CA THR A 456 19.08 -28.75 -14.48
C THR A 456 18.12 -28.68 -13.30
N MET A 457 18.63 -28.31 -12.12
CA MET A 457 17.81 -28.12 -10.91
C MET A 457 17.43 -26.65 -10.76
N GLN A 458 16.15 -26.36 -10.52
CA GLN A 458 15.63 -25.02 -10.27
C GLN A 458 14.77 -24.96 -9.00
N PRO A 459 14.58 -23.79 -8.36
CA PRO A 459 13.59 -23.63 -7.30
C PRO A 459 12.19 -24.06 -7.72
N ILE A 460 11.46 -24.76 -6.85
CA ILE A 460 10.03 -25.06 -7.02
C ILE A 460 9.22 -23.77 -6.98
N LYS A 461 9.59 -22.86 -6.07
CA LYS A 461 8.95 -21.54 -5.91
C LYS A 461 10.00 -20.43 -5.86
N PRO A 462 10.52 -19.95 -7.01
CA PRO A 462 11.51 -18.89 -7.02
C PRO A 462 10.94 -17.57 -6.48
N TYR A 463 11.76 -16.82 -5.77
CA TYR A 463 11.46 -15.49 -5.27
C TYR A 463 12.62 -14.56 -5.59
N LEU A 464 12.34 -13.46 -6.28
CA LEU A 464 13.33 -12.47 -6.71
C LEU A 464 13.14 -11.21 -5.87
N VAL A 465 14.24 -10.76 -5.24
CA VAL A 465 14.29 -9.54 -4.45
C VAL A 465 15.21 -8.56 -5.17
N SER A 466 14.72 -7.39 -5.52
CA SER A 466 15.50 -6.34 -6.17
C SER A 466 16.64 -5.88 -5.25
N SER A 467 17.79 -5.56 -5.85
CA SER A 467 18.93 -5.02 -5.11
C SER A 467 18.71 -3.52 -4.83
N LEU A 468 18.48 -3.17 -3.57
CA LEU A 468 18.48 -1.79 -3.07
C LEU A 468 19.81 -1.09 -3.37
N PRO A 469 21.01 -1.71 -3.19
CA PRO A 469 22.27 -1.19 -3.71
C PRO A 469 22.25 -0.76 -5.19
N ASP A 470 21.72 -1.58 -6.10
CA ASP A 470 21.62 -1.24 -7.54
C ASP A 470 20.59 -0.12 -7.80
N TYR A 471 19.43 -0.20 -7.15
CA TYR A 471 18.42 0.87 -7.22
C TYR A 471 18.97 2.21 -6.74
N LEU A 472 19.70 2.24 -5.61
CA LEU A 472 20.26 3.48 -5.05
C LEU A 472 21.35 4.04 -5.97
N THR A 473 22.26 3.19 -6.45
CA THR A 473 23.33 3.61 -7.37
C THR A 473 22.76 4.23 -8.66
N ARG A 474 21.72 3.62 -9.23
CA ARG A 474 21.01 4.13 -10.43
C ARG A 474 20.13 5.35 -10.16
N SER A 475 19.61 5.51 -8.95
CA SER A 475 18.78 6.67 -8.60
C SER A 475 19.66 7.89 -8.27
N LEU A 476 20.83 7.68 -7.65
CA LEU A 476 21.80 8.74 -7.35
C LEU A 476 22.66 9.15 -8.55
N SER A 477 22.50 8.48 -9.71
CA SER A 477 22.96 8.97 -11.02
C SER A 477 21.93 9.86 -11.73
N ASP A 478 20.73 10.05 -11.16
CA ASP A 478 19.76 11.06 -11.59
C ASP A 478 19.93 12.31 -10.72
N GLU A 479 20.31 13.43 -11.34
CA GLU A 479 20.55 14.71 -10.68
C GLU A 479 19.30 15.21 -9.94
N THR A 480 18.09 15.02 -10.50
CA THR A 480 16.84 15.47 -9.88
C THR A 480 16.56 14.70 -8.59
N TYR A 481 16.75 13.37 -8.62
CA TYR A 481 16.56 12.51 -7.45
C TYR A 481 17.56 12.86 -6.34
N LEU A 482 18.82 13.07 -6.71
CA LEU A 482 19.91 13.42 -5.80
C LEU A 482 19.69 14.79 -5.14
N LEU A 483 19.43 15.83 -5.94
CA LEU A 483 19.24 17.19 -5.45
C LEU A 483 18.02 17.31 -4.54
N GLN A 484 16.86 16.76 -4.91
CA GLN A 484 15.68 16.80 -4.03
C GLN A 484 15.93 16.07 -2.70
N SER A 485 16.63 14.93 -2.73
CA SER A 485 16.95 14.17 -1.51
C SER A 485 17.88 14.93 -0.56
N ILE A 486 18.87 15.63 -1.10
CA ILE A 486 19.79 16.46 -0.31
C ILE A 486 19.09 17.72 0.19
N ASN A 487 18.41 18.46 -0.70
CA ASN A 487 17.76 19.74 -0.38
C ASN A 487 16.71 19.58 0.71
N ALA A 488 15.80 18.60 0.62
CA ALA A 488 14.79 18.37 1.65
C ALA A 488 15.42 18.10 3.04
N THR A 489 16.58 17.43 3.06
CA THR A 489 17.32 17.13 4.30
C THR A 489 18.00 18.39 4.85
N ASP A 490 18.63 19.20 3.98
CA ASP A 490 19.36 20.42 4.36
C ASP A 490 18.42 21.61 4.66
N GLU A 491 17.21 21.63 4.09
CA GLU A 491 16.13 22.58 4.38
C GLU A 491 15.49 22.28 5.74
N ALA A 492 15.18 21.00 6.01
CA ALA A 492 14.71 20.57 7.32
C ALA A 492 15.71 20.91 8.44
N LEU A 493 17.01 20.69 8.21
CA LEU A 493 18.06 21.06 9.17
C LEU A 493 18.16 22.58 9.39
N ARG A 494 18.01 23.39 8.33
CA ARG A 494 17.98 24.86 8.43
C ARG A 494 16.79 25.33 9.26
N ALA A 495 15.56 24.91 8.90
CA ALA A 495 14.35 25.28 9.63
C ALA A 495 14.42 24.91 11.14
N ILE A 496 15.04 23.78 11.50
CA ILE A 496 15.26 23.39 12.91
C ILE A 496 16.27 24.33 13.62
N ARG A 497 17.31 24.79 12.93
CA ARG A 497 18.34 25.69 13.50
C ARG A 497 17.87 27.12 13.64
N ASP A 498 17.12 27.60 12.65
CA ASP A 498 16.63 28.97 12.59
C ASP A 498 15.40 29.17 13.51
N GLY A 499 14.78 28.08 13.95
CA GLY A 499 13.64 28.09 14.87
C GLY A 499 12.30 28.34 14.18
N ASP A 500 12.23 28.09 12.86
CA ASP A 500 11.04 28.36 12.04
C ASP A 500 9.86 27.47 12.46
N GLU A 501 8.89 28.07 13.14
CA GLU A 501 7.54 27.53 13.28
C GLU A 501 6.82 27.64 11.93
N GLN A 502 7.03 26.64 11.07
CA GLN A 502 6.30 26.52 9.81
C GLN A 502 4.79 26.49 10.04
N ILE A 503 4.13 27.58 9.66
CA ILE A 503 2.69 27.81 9.86
C ILE A 503 1.85 26.78 9.09
N GLY A 504 2.36 26.26 7.98
CA GLY A 504 1.74 25.16 7.21
C GLY A 504 2.78 24.20 6.64
N VAL A 505 2.71 22.94 7.09
CA VAL A 505 3.53 21.81 6.66
C VAL A 505 2.94 21.18 5.40
N GLN A 506 3.73 20.97 4.35
CA GLN A 506 3.34 20.36 3.09
C GLN A 506 3.85 18.91 2.96
N ASN A 507 4.97 18.57 3.60
CA ASN A 507 5.61 17.25 3.47
C ASN A 507 6.24 16.71 4.77
N VAL A 508 6.82 15.50 4.69
CA VAL A 508 7.38 14.78 5.85
C VAL A 508 8.65 15.44 6.42
N PHE A 509 9.42 16.14 5.60
CA PHE A 509 10.66 16.82 6.02
C PHE A 509 10.40 18.19 6.69
N GLU A 510 9.16 18.66 6.64
CA GLU A 510 8.67 19.86 7.33
C GLU A 510 7.97 19.50 8.66
N ALA A 511 7.45 18.27 8.75
CA ALA A 511 6.63 17.77 9.84
C ALA A 511 7.42 17.46 11.14
N VAL A 512 6.70 17.18 12.23
CA VAL A 512 7.29 17.04 13.57
C VAL A 512 8.26 15.86 13.67
N PHE A 513 7.99 14.73 13.00
CA PHE A 513 8.78 13.51 13.18
C PHE A 513 10.25 13.66 12.77
N ILE A 514 10.56 14.43 11.72
CA ILE A 514 11.95 14.56 11.27
C ILE A 514 12.80 15.39 12.24
N LYS A 515 12.16 16.21 13.09
CA LYS A 515 12.81 17.15 14.02
C LYS A 515 13.42 16.44 15.23
N ASP A 516 12.97 15.24 15.58
CA ASP A 516 13.57 14.41 16.65
C ASP A 516 14.16 13.06 16.18
N PHE A 517 13.78 12.57 14.99
CA PHE A 517 14.28 11.30 14.45
C PHE A 517 15.80 11.27 14.30
N LYS A 518 16.42 10.16 14.74
CA LYS A 518 17.89 10.00 14.80
C LYS A 518 18.43 9.12 13.68
N GLY A 519 19.58 9.51 13.14
CA GLY A 519 20.37 8.73 12.19
C GLY A 519 21.14 7.58 12.85
N PRO A 520 21.84 6.73 12.06
CA PRO A 520 22.60 5.58 12.57
C PRO A 520 23.81 5.94 13.44
N ASP A 521 24.23 7.21 13.42
CA ASP A 521 25.27 7.81 14.26
C ASP A 521 24.72 8.53 15.52
N GLY A 522 23.41 8.41 15.80
CA GLY A 522 22.77 9.01 16.98
C GLY A 522 22.51 10.52 16.89
N LYS A 523 22.99 11.19 15.82
CA LYS A 523 22.64 12.57 15.50
C LYS A 523 21.22 12.66 14.95
N LEU A 524 20.68 13.86 14.73
CA LEU A 524 19.45 14.02 13.95
C LEU A 524 19.65 13.42 12.55
N PHE A 525 18.64 12.74 12.02
CA PHE A 525 18.70 12.19 10.66
C PHE A 525 19.04 13.28 9.65
N VAL A 526 18.44 14.47 9.80
CA VAL A 526 18.71 15.63 8.93
C VAL A 526 20.08 16.29 9.15
N ASP A 527 20.79 16.02 10.26
CA ASP A 527 22.21 16.41 10.42
C ASP A 527 23.12 15.42 9.67
N ARG A 528 23.06 15.51 8.34
CA ARG A 528 23.63 14.54 7.38
C ARG A 528 25.14 14.71 7.11
N GLY A 529 25.75 15.83 7.51
CA GLY A 529 27.15 16.16 7.17
C GLY A 529 27.43 15.99 5.68
N ASN A 530 28.53 15.29 5.33
CA ASN A 530 28.91 15.02 3.93
C ASN A 530 28.33 13.71 3.35
N LYS A 531 27.41 13.04 4.04
CA LYS A 531 26.84 11.74 3.59
C LYS A 531 25.77 11.96 2.50
N ILE A 532 24.87 11.01 2.29
CA ILE A 532 23.56 11.18 1.65
C ILE A 532 22.59 10.35 2.49
N ARG A 533 21.47 10.94 2.92
CA ARG A 533 20.49 10.28 3.78
C ARG A 533 19.13 10.17 3.10
N LEU A 534 18.63 8.95 2.96
CA LEU A 534 17.44 8.65 2.18
C LEU A 534 16.35 8.03 3.06
N ALA A 535 15.18 8.68 3.08
CA ALA A 535 14.04 8.27 3.88
C ALA A 535 12.99 7.56 3.01
N PHE A 536 12.60 6.34 3.36
CA PHE A 536 11.62 5.57 2.59
C PHE A 536 10.33 5.31 3.38
N SER A 537 9.20 5.32 2.68
CA SER A 537 7.99 4.59 3.12
C SER A 537 7.97 3.22 2.49
N ILE A 538 7.75 2.15 3.27
CA ILE A 538 7.47 0.80 2.75
C ILE A 538 5.95 0.57 2.65
N HIS A 539 5.53 -0.07 1.57
CA HIS A 539 4.16 -0.50 1.32
C HIS A 539 4.13 -1.99 0.98
N THR A 540 3.16 -2.71 1.53
CA THR A 540 2.86 -4.11 1.23
C THR A 540 1.36 -4.31 1.08
N ASP A 541 0.92 -4.89 -0.03
CA ASP A 541 -0.48 -5.16 -0.34
C ASP A 541 -0.62 -6.39 -1.25
N PHE A 542 -1.84 -6.94 -1.36
CA PHE A 542 -2.15 -8.18 -2.06
C PHE A 542 -3.27 -8.00 -3.10
N PHE A 543 -2.99 -8.43 -4.33
CA PHE A 543 -3.86 -8.21 -5.48
C PHE A 543 -4.06 -9.48 -6.33
N ASN A 544 -5.17 -9.53 -7.07
CA ASN A 544 -5.37 -10.55 -8.10
C ASN A 544 -4.65 -10.12 -9.39
N PRO A 545 -3.68 -10.88 -9.93
CA PRO A 545 -2.97 -10.50 -11.15
C PRO A 545 -3.90 -10.38 -12.37
N GLN A 546 -4.98 -11.17 -12.43
CA GLN A 546 -5.96 -11.17 -13.51
C GLN A 546 -7.10 -10.15 -13.30
N GLY A 547 -7.02 -9.33 -12.25
CA GLY A 547 -8.07 -8.39 -11.85
C GLY A 547 -9.31 -9.07 -11.25
N ASN A 548 -10.24 -8.25 -10.74
CA ASN A 548 -11.44 -8.73 -10.07
C ASN A 548 -12.58 -8.95 -11.08
N THR A 549 -12.61 -10.12 -11.72
CA THR A 549 -13.76 -10.55 -12.55
C THR A 549 -14.68 -11.49 -11.75
N HIS A 550 -16.01 -11.29 -11.83
CA HIS A 550 -17.01 -12.05 -11.05
C HIS A 550 -17.04 -13.58 -11.28
N ARG A 551 -16.27 -14.10 -12.24
CA ARG A 551 -16.19 -15.53 -12.58
C ARG A 551 -14.75 -16.06 -12.73
N GLY A 552 -13.74 -15.22 -12.50
CA GLY A 552 -12.33 -15.63 -12.57
C GLY A 552 -11.88 -16.40 -11.35
N ALA A 553 -10.75 -17.11 -11.46
CA ALA A 553 -10.12 -17.72 -10.30
C ALA A 553 -9.57 -16.62 -9.36
N HIS A 554 -9.93 -16.66 -8.08
CA HIS A 554 -9.34 -15.77 -7.08
C HIS A 554 -7.92 -16.23 -6.74
N GLN A 555 -6.96 -15.67 -7.47
CA GLN A 555 -5.54 -15.78 -7.20
C GLN A 555 -5.06 -14.51 -6.49
N SER A 556 -3.98 -14.62 -5.71
CA SER A 556 -3.38 -13.50 -4.97
C SER A 556 -1.87 -13.53 -5.05
N LEU A 557 -1.29 -12.41 -5.47
CA LEU A 557 0.12 -12.07 -5.36
C LEU A 557 0.26 -10.91 -4.36
N GLY A 558 1.44 -10.78 -3.74
CA GLY A 558 1.76 -9.58 -2.95
C GLY A 558 2.77 -8.68 -3.65
N ILE A 559 2.73 -7.38 -3.40
CA ILE A 559 3.79 -6.43 -3.76
C ILE A 559 4.51 -5.96 -2.50
N ILE A 560 5.85 -5.79 -2.58
CA ILE A 560 6.62 -4.98 -1.64
C ILE A 560 7.26 -3.85 -2.43
N SER A 561 6.97 -2.60 -2.07
CA SER A 561 7.53 -1.42 -2.73
C SER A 561 7.93 -0.35 -1.71
N CYS A 562 8.90 0.49 -2.05
CA CYS A 562 9.33 1.62 -1.22
C CYS A 562 9.40 2.92 -2.04
N ALA A 563 8.96 4.04 -1.46
CA ALA A 563 9.02 5.37 -2.08
C ALA A 563 9.89 6.31 -1.25
N ASN A 564 10.75 7.10 -1.89
CA ASN A 564 11.61 8.08 -1.22
C ASN A 564 10.79 9.32 -0.81
N LEU A 565 10.66 9.55 0.49
CA LEU A 565 9.83 10.59 1.09
C LEU A 565 10.38 12.01 0.89
N ALA A 566 11.66 12.15 0.50
CA ALA A 566 12.28 13.44 0.22
C ALA A 566 11.91 14.01 -1.16
N LEU A 567 11.40 13.16 -2.06
CA LEU A 567 11.00 13.60 -3.40
C LEU A 567 9.67 14.34 -3.39
N ASP A 568 9.53 15.31 -4.28
CA ASP A 568 8.28 16.03 -4.52
C ASP A 568 7.12 15.05 -4.87
N PRO A 569 5.90 15.23 -4.32
CA PRO A 569 4.77 14.34 -4.56
C PRO A 569 4.41 14.07 -6.04
N ALA A 570 4.68 15.03 -6.95
CA ALA A 570 4.43 14.90 -8.38
C ALA A 570 5.37 13.90 -9.07
N ILE A 571 6.59 13.71 -8.54
CA ILE A 571 7.56 12.73 -9.08
C ILE A 571 7.76 11.50 -8.20
N ARG A 572 7.59 11.60 -6.87
CA ARG A 572 7.86 10.56 -5.87
C ARG A 572 7.36 9.16 -6.25
N ASN A 573 6.20 9.11 -6.90
CA ASN A 573 5.46 7.89 -7.20
C ASN A 573 5.57 7.44 -8.67
N LEU A 574 6.47 8.04 -9.46
CA LEU A 574 6.74 7.59 -10.82
C LEU A 574 7.48 6.23 -10.80
N PRO A 575 7.28 5.34 -11.80
CA PRO A 575 7.91 4.02 -11.84
C PRO A 575 9.44 4.06 -11.69
N GLU A 576 10.09 5.10 -12.25
CA GLU A 576 11.52 5.40 -12.18
C GLU A 576 12.02 5.83 -10.79
N TYR A 577 11.16 6.21 -9.86
CA TYR A 577 11.56 6.67 -8.53
C TYR A 577 11.07 5.77 -7.37
N ILE A 578 10.09 4.90 -7.61
CA ILE A 578 9.73 3.82 -6.68
C ILE A 578 10.76 2.69 -6.72
N PHE A 579 11.18 2.20 -5.54
CA PHE A 579 11.90 0.94 -5.39
C PHE A 579 10.91 -0.22 -5.37
N HIS A 580 10.76 -0.91 -6.50
CA HIS A 580 9.99 -2.16 -6.60
C HIS A 580 10.82 -3.28 -5.97
N ALA A 581 10.57 -3.59 -4.70
CA ALA A 581 11.46 -4.42 -3.90
C ALA A 581 11.28 -5.92 -4.19
N ALA A 582 10.04 -6.40 -4.28
CA ALA A 582 9.74 -7.78 -4.66
C ALA A 582 8.25 -8.00 -5.00
N ILE A 583 7.95 -9.10 -5.69
CA ILE A 583 6.59 -9.66 -5.80
C ILE A 583 6.54 -10.97 -5.00
N ILE A 584 5.62 -11.06 -4.05
CA ILE A 584 5.43 -12.22 -3.17
C ILE A 584 4.70 -13.33 -3.95
N PRO A 585 5.28 -14.54 -4.06
CA PRO A 585 4.71 -15.62 -4.86
C PRO A 585 3.37 -16.15 -4.34
N GLY A 586 2.38 -16.27 -5.23
CA GLY A 586 1.01 -16.72 -4.94
C GLY A 586 0.87 -18.26 -4.88
N PRO A 587 -0.31 -18.83 -5.19
CA PRO A 587 -1.58 -18.18 -5.56
C PRO A 587 -2.41 -17.68 -4.36
N PHE A 588 -1.92 -17.85 -3.14
CA PHE A 588 -2.60 -17.45 -1.91
C PHE A 588 -1.78 -16.42 -1.15
N GLU A 589 -2.45 -15.51 -0.43
CA GLU A 589 -1.81 -14.63 0.53
C GLU A 589 -1.06 -15.46 1.60
N PRO A 590 0.19 -15.10 1.97
CA PRO A 590 0.94 -15.77 3.03
C PRO A 590 0.16 -15.81 4.36
N LYS A 591 0.14 -16.98 5.00
CA LYS A 591 -0.60 -17.14 6.27
C LYS A 591 0.08 -16.33 7.38
N ALA A 592 -0.73 -15.61 8.14
CA ALA A 592 -0.33 -14.87 9.32
C ALA A 592 -1.22 -15.30 10.49
N ASN A 593 -0.80 -16.34 11.23
CA ASN A 593 -1.51 -16.85 12.40
C ASN A 593 -0.54 -17.41 13.44
N ASP A 594 -1.05 -17.79 14.61
CA ASP A 594 -0.28 -18.24 15.77
C ASP A 594 0.73 -19.37 15.46
N LYS A 595 0.52 -20.15 14.38
CA LYS A 595 1.38 -21.25 13.94
C LYS A 595 2.52 -20.82 13.01
N VAL A 596 2.26 -19.91 12.07
CA VAL A 596 3.21 -19.51 11.03
C VAL A 596 3.00 -18.04 10.64
N ASP A 597 4.10 -17.29 10.59
CA ASP A 597 4.18 -15.90 10.11
C ASP A 597 4.83 -15.89 8.71
N GLU A 598 4.16 -16.51 7.74
CA GLU A 598 4.70 -16.74 6.39
C GLU A 598 5.09 -15.42 5.68
N LEU A 599 4.38 -14.32 5.97
CA LEU A 599 4.68 -13.00 5.40
C LEU A 599 6.07 -12.46 5.81
N ASP A 600 6.50 -12.72 7.04
CA ASP A 600 7.81 -12.26 7.53
C ASP A 600 8.96 -12.85 6.70
N HIS A 601 8.79 -14.07 6.20
CA HIS A 601 9.80 -14.75 5.38
C HIS A 601 10.02 -14.06 4.02
N PHE A 602 9.04 -13.32 3.50
CA PHE A 602 9.18 -12.49 2.29
C PHE A 602 9.64 -11.06 2.61
N LEU A 603 9.19 -10.47 3.72
CA LEU A 603 9.67 -9.15 4.15
C LEU A 603 11.16 -9.17 4.52
N ARG A 604 11.64 -10.24 5.17
CA ARG A 604 12.96 -10.31 5.79
C ARG A 604 14.15 -10.04 4.84
N PRO A 605 14.21 -10.56 3.59
CA PRO A 605 15.25 -10.16 2.64
C PRO A 605 15.28 -8.67 2.34
N VAL A 606 14.12 -8.04 2.11
CA VAL A 606 14.01 -6.59 1.85
C VAL A 606 14.47 -5.79 3.08
N ILE A 607 14.00 -6.13 4.28
CA ILE A 607 14.39 -5.42 5.50
C ILE A 607 15.90 -5.58 5.80
N LYS A 608 16.51 -6.74 5.50
CA LYS A 608 17.97 -6.93 5.65
C LYS A 608 18.79 -5.96 4.80
N GLN A 609 18.35 -5.67 3.57
CA GLN A 609 19.03 -4.67 2.74
C GLN A 609 18.90 -3.26 3.33
N PHE A 610 17.76 -2.92 3.94
CA PHE A 610 17.62 -1.68 4.71
C PHE A 610 18.49 -1.65 5.98
N VAL A 611 18.65 -2.76 6.70
CA VAL A 611 19.60 -2.84 7.83
C VAL A 611 21.02 -2.55 7.36
N GLN A 612 21.48 -3.17 6.28
CA GLN A 612 22.83 -2.96 5.73
C GLN A 612 23.06 -1.52 5.24
N THR A 613 22.07 -0.94 4.55
CA THR A 613 22.13 0.44 4.04
C THR A 613 21.91 1.50 5.13
N TRP A 614 21.34 1.14 6.28
CA TRP A 614 21.32 1.98 7.47
C TRP A 614 22.65 1.92 8.24
N ARG A 615 23.18 0.71 8.45
CA ARG A 615 24.41 0.46 9.23
C ARG A 615 25.10 -0.82 8.70
N PRO A 616 26.34 -0.76 8.18
CA PRO A 616 27.26 0.39 8.15
C PRO A 616 27.03 1.41 7.03
N GLY A 617 26.03 1.23 6.16
CA GLY A 617 25.79 2.09 5.00
C GLY A 617 26.52 1.62 3.73
N LEU A 618 26.39 2.40 2.66
CA LEU A 618 27.04 2.17 1.37
C LEU A 618 28.13 3.21 1.09
N ARG A 619 29.15 2.82 0.33
CA ARG A 619 30.10 3.73 -0.31
C ARG A 619 29.97 3.55 -1.82
N ILE A 620 29.56 4.59 -2.54
CA ILE A 620 29.32 4.56 -3.98
C ILE A 620 30.42 5.37 -4.67
N SER A 621 31.11 4.81 -5.68
CA SER A 621 32.31 5.45 -6.28
C SER A 621 32.05 6.85 -6.85
N ARG A 622 30.86 7.10 -7.41
CA ARG A 622 30.44 8.41 -7.96
C ARG A 622 28.91 8.58 -7.95
N THR A 623 28.46 9.83 -7.97
CA THR A 623 27.05 10.27 -8.07
C THR A 623 26.88 11.27 -9.22
N ALA A 624 25.64 11.67 -9.53
CA ALA A 624 25.36 12.63 -10.62
C ALA A 624 26.13 13.95 -10.47
N MET A 625 26.38 14.39 -9.22
CA MET A 625 27.03 15.67 -8.89
C MET A 625 28.52 15.55 -8.52
N SER A 626 29.08 14.33 -8.43
CA SER A 626 30.42 14.10 -7.91
C SER A 626 31.06 12.84 -8.46
N GLU A 627 32.25 12.96 -9.05
CA GLU A 627 33.10 11.82 -9.41
C GLU A 627 33.90 11.27 -8.20
N SER A 628 33.83 11.94 -7.05
CA SER A 628 34.32 11.43 -5.78
C SER A 628 33.29 10.58 -5.06
N GLU A 629 33.80 9.62 -4.28
CA GLU A 629 33.01 8.63 -3.55
C GLU A 629 32.04 9.27 -2.54
N ALA A 630 30.78 8.80 -2.54
CA ALA A 630 29.73 9.24 -1.63
C ALA A 630 29.37 8.14 -0.61
N THR A 631 29.18 8.53 0.66
CA THR A 631 28.63 7.63 1.70
C THR A 631 27.11 7.79 1.76
N VAL A 632 26.37 6.69 1.60
CA VAL A 632 24.89 6.69 1.56
C VAL A 632 24.33 5.87 2.72
N GLU A 633 23.40 6.49 3.46
CA GLU A 633 22.63 5.87 4.55
C GLU A 633 21.13 5.90 4.16
N ALA A 634 20.44 4.76 4.22
CA ALA A 634 19.02 4.66 3.86
C ALA A 634 18.20 3.93 4.93
N GLY A 635 16.98 4.40 5.19
CA GLY A 635 16.09 3.83 6.21
C GLY A 635 14.61 3.94 5.86
N ILE A 636 13.84 2.94 6.30
CA ILE A 636 12.36 2.96 6.24
C ILE A 636 11.85 3.81 7.41
N LEU A 637 11.33 5.02 7.16
CA LEU A 637 10.74 5.89 8.19
C LEU A 637 9.24 5.61 8.40
N LEU A 638 8.52 5.15 7.37
CA LEU A 638 7.08 4.89 7.41
C LEU A 638 6.75 3.48 6.91
N SER A 639 5.71 2.87 7.48
CA SER A 639 5.01 1.74 6.87
C SER A 639 3.57 2.15 6.58
N VAL A 640 3.20 2.15 5.30
CA VAL A 640 1.91 2.65 4.77
C VAL A 640 1.19 1.49 4.10
N ASN A 641 0.17 0.94 4.75
CA ASN A 641 -0.59 -0.21 4.26
C ASN A 641 -2.05 -0.10 4.73
N ASP A 642 -2.94 -0.90 4.13
CA ASP A 642 -4.29 -1.07 4.68
C ASP A 642 -4.26 -1.68 6.10
N LEU A 643 -5.34 -1.55 6.87
CA LEU A 643 -5.36 -1.99 8.26
C LEU A 643 -5.09 -3.51 8.42
N PRO A 644 -5.67 -4.43 7.61
CA PRO A 644 -5.24 -5.83 7.52
C PRO A 644 -3.74 -6.05 7.33
N ALA A 645 -3.12 -5.51 6.28
CA ALA A 645 -1.72 -5.70 5.95
C ALA A 645 -0.80 -5.06 7.00
N ALA A 646 -1.11 -3.85 7.46
CA ALA A 646 -0.36 -3.17 8.53
C ALA A 646 -0.22 -4.04 9.79
N ARG A 647 -1.28 -4.75 10.19
CA ARG A 647 -1.23 -5.68 11.34
C ARG A 647 -0.40 -6.92 11.05
N LYS A 648 -0.39 -7.44 9.82
CA LYS A 648 0.45 -8.59 9.42
C LYS A 648 1.93 -8.20 9.34
N VAL A 649 2.24 -7.12 8.62
CA VAL A 649 3.58 -6.58 8.38
C VAL A 649 4.30 -6.23 9.68
N ALA A 650 3.64 -5.53 10.60
CA ALA A 650 4.24 -5.15 11.89
C ALA A 650 4.03 -6.18 13.03
N GLY A 651 3.52 -7.37 12.72
CA GLY A 651 3.39 -8.47 13.69
C GLY A 651 2.27 -8.33 14.73
N PHE A 652 1.39 -7.33 14.66
CA PHE A 652 0.28 -7.19 15.61
C PHE A 652 -0.78 -8.31 15.47
N ALA A 653 -1.59 -8.46 16.51
CA ALA A 653 -2.85 -9.16 16.45
C ALA A 653 -3.79 -8.52 15.41
N GLY A 654 -4.63 -9.33 14.77
CA GLY A 654 -5.56 -8.86 13.75
C GLY A 654 -6.55 -7.81 14.27
N HIS A 655 -7.04 -6.96 13.37
CA HIS A 655 -7.96 -5.84 13.67
C HIS A 655 -9.32 -6.29 14.26
N THR A 656 -9.63 -7.59 14.25
CA THR A 656 -10.82 -8.19 14.87
C THR A 656 -10.59 -8.66 16.31
N SER A 657 -9.38 -8.54 16.85
CA SER A 657 -9.01 -8.94 18.21
C SER A 657 -9.53 -7.95 19.28
N GLN A 658 -9.09 -8.13 20.53
CA GLN A 658 -9.33 -7.13 21.60
C GLN A 658 -8.25 -6.02 21.60
N PHE A 659 -7.14 -6.19 20.86
CA PHE A 659 -6.12 -5.17 20.65
C PHE A 659 -6.53 -4.27 19.49
N ILE A 660 -7.41 -3.33 19.76
CA ILE A 660 -8.07 -2.51 18.73
C ILE A 660 -7.11 -1.52 18.04
N CYS A 661 -6.08 -1.03 18.73
CA CYS A 661 -5.15 -0.01 18.22
C CYS A 661 -3.70 -0.53 18.12
N SER A 662 -2.93 0.01 17.18
CA SER A 662 -1.46 -0.15 17.07
C SER A 662 -0.70 1.02 17.70
N VAL A 663 -1.34 2.18 17.84
CA VAL A 663 -0.75 3.41 18.41
C VAL A 663 -0.93 3.44 19.92
N CYS A 664 -2.15 3.29 20.43
CA CYS A 664 -2.45 3.37 21.87
C CYS A 664 -2.74 2.02 22.55
N ARG A 665 -2.79 2.07 23.89
CA ARG A 665 -3.05 0.95 24.77
C ARG A 665 -4.54 0.61 24.97
N LEU A 666 -5.48 1.34 24.36
CA LEU A 666 -6.91 1.02 24.47
C LEU A 666 -7.21 -0.44 24.08
N PHE A 667 -8.03 -1.09 24.90
CA PHE A 667 -8.32 -2.51 24.82
C PHE A 667 -9.83 -2.76 24.83
N GLY A 668 -10.25 -3.78 24.10
CA GLY A 668 -11.65 -4.17 23.99
C GLY A 668 -12.44 -3.39 22.95
N LYS A 669 -13.40 -4.06 22.30
CA LYS A 669 -14.20 -3.46 21.21
C LYS A 669 -15.17 -2.38 21.66
N GLN A 670 -15.53 -2.36 22.94
CA GLN A 670 -16.32 -1.29 23.56
C GLN A 670 -15.60 0.07 23.49
N SER A 671 -14.27 0.06 23.53
CA SER A 671 -13.42 1.25 23.52
C SER A 671 -13.27 1.88 22.13
N LEU A 672 -13.91 1.32 21.09
CA LEU A 672 -13.87 1.85 19.72
C LEU A 672 -14.61 3.19 19.54
N PHE A 673 -15.46 3.57 20.49
CA PHE A 673 -16.19 4.85 20.53
C PHE A 673 -15.77 5.71 21.74
N ASN A 674 -14.58 5.48 22.29
CA ASN A 674 -13.99 6.36 23.27
C ASN A 674 -13.42 7.58 22.52
N THR A 675 -13.78 8.80 22.94
CA THR A 675 -13.26 10.09 22.44
C THR A 675 -12.41 10.82 23.49
N ASP A 676 -12.27 10.25 24.69
CA ASP A 676 -11.42 10.77 25.76
C ASP A 676 -9.94 10.48 25.44
N HIS A 677 -9.34 11.37 24.66
CA HIS A 677 -7.94 11.29 24.26
C HIS A 677 -6.94 11.27 25.44
N SER A 678 -7.34 11.62 26.67
CA SER A 678 -6.46 11.48 27.84
C SER A 678 -6.15 10.01 28.17
N GLN A 679 -7.06 9.10 27.83
CA GLN A 679 -6.91 7.65 28.01
C GLN A 679 -6.11 6.98 26.89
N TRP A 680 -5.77 7.71 25.81
CA TRP A 680 -5.15 7.17 24.61
C TRP A 680 -3.62 7.05 24.75
N ILE A 681 -3.18 6.47 25.88
CA ILE A 681 -1.77 6.31 26.23
C ILE A 681 -1.05 5.55 25.11
N PRO A 682 0.02 6.11 24.50
CA PRO A 682 0.80 5.44 23.47
C PRO A 682 1.38 4.10 23.94
N ARG A 683 1.57 3.17 23.00
CA ARG A 683 2.27 1.92 23.28
C ARG A 683 3.76 2.17 23.43
N ASP A 684 4.35 1.51 24.42
CA ASP A 684 5.79 1.55 24.61
C ASP A 684 6.51 0.65 23.60
N LYS A 685 7.48 1.20 22.86
CA LYS A 685 8.19 0.48 21.80
C LYS A 685 9.07 -0.65 22.35
N ASP A 686 9.64 -0.49 23.54
CA ASP A 686 10.58 -1.46 24.12
C ASP A 686 9.82 -2.64 24.74
N GLU A 687 8.65 -2.39 25.34
CA GLU A 687 7.66 -3.40 25.72
C GLU A 687 7.21 -4.23 24.50
N LEU A 688 6.83 -3.56 23.39
CA LEU A 688 6.44 -4.25 22.16
C LEU A 688 7.59 -5.08 21.58
N ARG A 689 8.82 -4.54 21.57
CA ARG A 689 10.02 -5.25 21.11
C ARG A 689 10.34 -6.46 21.98
N HIS A 690 10.20 -6.34 23.30
CA HIS A 690 10.40 -7.43 24.25
C HIS A 690 9.44 -8.59 23.96
N TRP A 691 8.13 -8.33 23.85
CA TRP A 691 7.14 -9.38 23.59
C TRP A 691 7.23 -9.96 22.17
N ALA A 692 7.58 -9.15 21.16
CA ALA A 692 7.86 -9.65 19.81
C ALA A 692 9.08 -10.59 19.79
N THR A 693 10.12 -10.26 20.55
CA THR A 693 11.33 -11.08 20.72
C THR A 693 11.01 -12.38 21.47
N ALA A 694 10.26 -12.30 22.57
CA ALA A 694 9.78 -13.48 23.29
C ALA A 694 8.92 -14.40 22.40
N TYR A 695 8.09 -13.84 21.51
CA TYR A 695 7.33 -14.63 20.53
C TYR A 695 8.23 -15.35 19.52
N ARG A 696 9.28 -14.67 19.03
CA ARG A 696 10.27 -15.25 18.12
C ARG A 696 10.96 -16.46 18.76
N ASP A 697 11.43 -16.27 19.99
CA ASP A 697 12.29 -17.20 20.74
C ASP A 697 11.50 -18.27 21.53
N ALA A 698 10.17 -18.18 21.56
CA ALA A 698 9.29 -19.19 22.12
C ALA A 698 9.53 -20.58 21.50
N GLN A 699 9.62 -21.60 22.36
CA GLN A 699 9.96 -22.98 21.98
C GLN A 699 8.73 -23.80 21.61
N THR A 700 7.53 -23.38 22.05
CA THR A 700 6.26 -24.09 21.77
C THR A 700 5.17 -23.19 21.20
N LEU A 701 4.26 -23.79 20.42
CA LEU A 701 3.07 -23.11 19.90
C LEU A 701 2.17 -22.56 21.04
N LYS A 702 2.20 -23.21 22.21
CA LYS A 702 1.43 -22.79 23.39
C LYS A 702 1.96 -21.48 23.97
N GLU A 703 3.27 -21.30 24.04
CA GLU A 703 3.90 -20.03 24.42
C GLU A 703 3.53 -18.92 23.43
N ARG A 704 3.72 -19.15 22.12
CA ARG A 704 3.36 -18.19 21.06
C ARG A 704 1.90 -17.72 21.14
N LYS A 705 0.96 -18.67 21.28
CA LYS A 705 -0.47 -18.39 21.51
C LYS A 705 -0.72 -17.56 22.77
N THR A 706 0.02 -17.83 23.85
CA THR A 706 -0.12 -17.12 25.13
C THR A 706 0.39 -15.69 25.02
N ILE A 707 1.56 -15.48 24.41
CA ILE A 707 2.16 -14.15 24.19
C ILE A 707 1.24 -13.29 23.32
N LEU A 708 0.81 -13.81 22.16
CA LEU A 708 -0.10 -13.08 21.26
C LEU A 708 -1.44 -12.74 21.92
N LYS A 709 -2.02 -13.67 22.70
CA LYS A 709 -3.28 -13.44 23.40
C LYS A 709 -3.15 -12.38 24.51
N THR A 710 -1.99 -12.30 25.17
CA THR A 710 -1.78 -11.44 26.35
C THR A 710 -1.24 -10.05 25.99
N HIS A 711 -0.40 -9.95 24.94
CA HIS A 711 0.29 -8.71 24.57
C HIS A 711 -0.06 -8.19 23.17
N GLY A 712 -0.71 -9.00 22.32
CA GLY A 712 -1.21 -8.57 21.03
C GLY A 712 -0.14 -8.40 19.94
N VAL A 713 1.04 -9.01 20.10
CA VAL A 713 2.18 -8.88 19.20
C VAL A 713 2.87 -10.22 18.92
N ARG A 714 3.50 -10.32 17.75
CA ARG A 714 4.31 -11.42 17.21
C ARG A 714 5.64 -10.87 16.70
N TRP A 715 6.52 -11.74 16.22
CA TRP A 715 7.72 -11.30 15.53
C TRP A 715 7.39 -10.61 14.19
N SER A 716 8.19 -9.61 13.85
CA SER A 716 8.29 -9.01 12.51
C SER A 716 9.74 -8.59 12.29
N SER A 717 10.26 -8.79 11.09
CA SER A 717 11.61 -8.39 10.72
C SER A 717 11.81 -6.88 10.73
N LEU A 718 10.75 -6.06 10.82
CA LEU A 718 10.90 -4.63 11.11
C LEU A 718 11.65 -4.36 12.42
N TRP A 719 11.60 -5.26 13.41
CA TRP A 719 12.41 -5.18 14.64
C TRP A 719 13.92 -5.40 14.44
N LEU A 720 14.36 -5.72 13.21
CA LEU A 720 15.78 -5.69 12.83
C LEU A 720 16.28 -4.25 12.58
N LEU A 721 15.38 -3.31 12.28
CA LEU A 721 15.68 -1.88 12.25
C LEU A 721 15.74 -1.40 13.71
N ASP A 722 16.91 -0.93 14.15
CA ASP A 722 17.15 -0.60 15.56
C ASP A 722 16.32 0.60 16.06
N TYR A 723 15.95 1.49 15.14
CA TYR A 723 15.11 2.67 15.34
C TYR A 723 13.59 2.44 15.19
N TRP A 724 13.12 1.22 14.87
CA TRP A 724 11.70 0.98 14.60
C TRP A 724 10.79 1.22 15.82
N ASP A 725 9.84 2.13 15.67
CA ASP A 725 8.78 2.43 16.62
C ASP A 725 7.40 2.28 15.93
N PRO A 726 6.69 1.17 16.12
CA PRO A 726 5.40 0.95 15.46
C PRO A 726 4.28 1.87 15.94
N ALA A 727 4.41 2.54 17.10
CA ALA A 727 3.40 3.50 17.55
C ALA A 727 3.47 4.81 16.76
N ARG A 728 4.67 5.17 16.27
CA ARG A 728 4.92 6.37 15.45
C ARG A 728 4.98 6.07 13.95
N MET A 729 5.50 4.91 13.54
CA MET A 729 5.93 4.65 12.16
C MET A 729 5.01 3.70 11.38
N LEU A 730 4.07 3.01 12.04
CA LEU A 730 3.03 2.22 11.37
C LEU A 730 1.79 3.09 11.17
N VAL A 731 1.73 3.73 10.01
CA VAL A 731 0.72 4.76 9.70
C VAL A 731 -0.64 4.12 9.46
N ILE A 732 -1.69 4.77 9.96
CA ILE A 732 -3.08 4.41 9.66
C ILE A 732 -3.45 5.07 8.34
N ASP A 733 -3.38 4.34 7.22
CA ASP A 733 -3.70 4.89 5.90
C ASP A 733 -5.08 5.55 5.86
N SER A 734 -5.11 6.84 5.53
CA SER A 734 -6.33 7.64 5.50
C SER A 734 -7.31 7.20 4.42
N MET A 735 -6.83 6.61 3.32
CA MET A 735 -7.67 6.24 2.19
C MET A 735 -8.62 5.08 2.57
N HIS A 736 -8.07 3.94 3.02
CA HIS A 736 -8.88 2.83 3.53
C HIS A 736 -9.54 3.16 4.87
N CYS A 737 -8.90 3.96 5.73
CA CYS A 737 -9.47 4.27 7.04
C CYS A 737 -10.69 5.21 6.95
N ILE A 738 -10.54 6.36 6.29
CA ILE A 738 -11.57 7.40 6.19
C ILE A 738 -12.52 7.14 5.01
N LEU A 739 -12.02 6.99 3.78
CA LEU A 739 -12.87 7.05 2.59
C LEU A 739 -13.67 5.76 2.41
N GLU A 740 -13.00 4.62 2.33
CA GLU A 740 -13.66 3.31 2.21
C GLU A 740 -14.18 2.77 3.55
N GLY A 741 -13.65 3.29 4.65
CA GLY A 741 -14.04 2.95 6.01
C GLY A 741 -15.19 3.79 6.54
N LEU A 742 -14.91 5.05 6.89
CA LEU A 742 -15.86 5.95 7.57
C LEU A 742 -16.90 6.57 6.66
N VAL A 743 -16.50 7.16 5.52
CA VAL A 743 -17.43 7.82 4.58
C VAL A 743 -18.40 6.79 4.00
N GLN A 744 -17.91 5.62 3.56
CA GLN A 744 -18.78 4.51 3.16
C GLN A 744 -19.74 4.10 4.29
N PHE A 745 -19.26 4.01 5.54
CA PHE A 745 -20.09 3.64 6.69
C PHE A 745 -21.14 4.71 7.00
N GLN A 746 -20.80 6.01 6.95
CA GLN A 746 -21.74 7.11 7.11
C GLN A 746 -22.83 7.04 6.03
N CYS A 747 -22.45 6.96 4.75
CA CYS A 747 -23.43 6.97 3.67
C CYS A 747 -24.31 5.71 3.65
N ARG A 748 -23.74 4.50 3.75
CA ARG A 748 -24.48 3.23 3.58
C ARG A 748 -25.01 2.63 4.90
N GLY A 749 -24.33 2.83 6.02
CA GLY A 749 -24.69 2.24 7.31
C GLY A 749 -25.48 3.18 8.22
N VAL A 750 -25.04 4.43 8.33
CA VAL A 750 -25.66 5.45 9.19
C VAL A 750 -26.87 6.07 8.48
N LEU A 751 -26.64 6.71 7.32
CA LEU A 751 -27.67 7.40 6.53
C LEU A 751 -28.53 6.48 5.65
N ARG A 752 -28.09 5.22 5.43
CA ARG A 752 -28.79 4.19 4.63
C ARG A 752 -29.07 4.59 3.17
N LEU A 753 -28.15 5.30 2.55
CA LEU A 753 -28.17 5.70 1.13
C LEU A 753 -27.82 4.50 0.21
N ASP A 754 -28.64 3.44 0.24
CA ASP A 754 -28.51 2.22 -0.56
C ASP A 754 -29.90 1.68 -0.90
N ALA A 755 -30.31 1.77 -2.17
CA ALA A 755 -31.62 1.30 -2.63
C ALA A 755 -31.75 -0.23 -2.56
N SER A 756 -30.63 -0.95 -2.65
CA SER A 756 -30.59 -2.41 -2.66
C SER A 756 -30.58 -3.03 -1.25
N LYS A 757 -30.13 -2.27 -0.24
CA LYS A 757 -29.99 -2.73 1.15
C LYS A 757 -31.00 -2.12 2.13
N ARG A 758 -32.20 -1.79 1.66
CA ARG A 758 -33.36 -1.50 2.52
C ARG A 758 -33.84 -2.66 3.39
N GLN A 759 -33.17 -3.82 3.31
CA GLN A 759 -33.34 -4.88 4.30
C GLN A 759 -32.90 -4.38 5.67
N PHE A 760 -33.88 -3.88 6.43
CA PHE A 760 -33.85 -3.97 7.89
C PHE A 760 -33.37 -5.38 8.27
N SER A 761 -32.61 -5.47 9.36
CA SER A 761 -32.29 -6.78 9.92
C SER A 761 -33.61 -7.56 10.10
N PRO A 762 -33.68 -8.88 9.81
CA PRO A 762 -34.91 -9.68 9.98
C PRO A 762 -35.30 -9.91 11.47
N LYS A 763 -34.96 -8.95 12.33
CA LYS A 763 -35.23 -8.81 13.77
C LYS A 763 -35.52 -7.33 14.13
N GLY A 764 -36.01 -6.55 13.18
CA GLY A 764 -36.29 -5.11 13.32
C GLY A 764 -35.06 -4.28 13.69
N PHE A 765 -35.34 -3.09 14.24
CA PHE A 765 -34.41 -2.31 15.04
C PHE A 765 -34.30 -2.94 16.43
N LYS A 766 -33.07 -3.13 16.93
CA LYS A 766 -32.88 -3.72 18.26
C LYS A 766 -33.00 -2.70 19.38
N TYR A 767 -32.53 -1.47 19.20
CA TYR A 767 -32.45 -0.47 20.29
C TYR A 767 -33.68 0.44 20.36
N ALA A 768 -34.17 0.72 21.58
CA ALA A 768 -35.29 1.64 21.84
C ALA A 768 -34.89 2.98 22.49
N PHE A 769 -33.66 3.08 22.98
CA PHE A 769 -33.03 4.28 23.55
C PHE A 769 -31.53 3.98 23.77
N ASP A 770 -30.73 5.00 24.10
CA ASP A 770 -29.36 4.82 24.61
C ASP A 770 -29.26 5.27 26.08
N TRP A 771 -28.23 4.80 26.79
CA TRP A 771 -28.01 5.13 28.20
C TRP A 771 -26.53 5.32 28.51
N GLN A 772 -26.20 6.29 29.37
CA GLN A 772 -24.83 6.54 29.80
C GLN A 772 -24.38 5.48 30.82
N TRP A 773 -23.89 4.35 30.32
CA TRP A 773 -23.45 3.22 31.11
C TRP A 773 -22.11 3.44 31.80
N ALA A 774 -22.04 3.14 33.09
CA ALA A 774 -20.75 3.02 33.79
C ALA A 774 -19.95 1.83 33.23
N SER A 775 -18.67 2.08 32.95
CA SER A 775 -17.71 1.01 32.64
C SER A 775 -17.33 0.25 33.91
N TYR A 776 -16.97 -1.03 33.78
CA TYR A 776 -16.42 -1.78 34.91
C TYR A 776 -14.99 -1.31 35.20
N ASP A 777 -14.83 -0.66 36.34
CA ASP A 777 -13.54 -0.24 36.90
C ASP A 777 -13.30 -1.00 38.22
N PRO A 778 -12.25 -1.84 38.33
CA PRO A 778 -11.90 -2.56 39.55
C PRO A 778 -11.61 -1.65 40.75
N GLU A 779 -11.14 -0.42 40.55
CA GLU A 779 -10.75 0.50 41.63
C GLU A 779 -11.98 1.22 42.21
N LEU A 780 -12.99 1.47 41.39
CA LEU A 780 -14.26 2.09 41.83
C LEU A 780 -15.29 1.07 42.31
N ALA A 781 -15.28 -0.17 41.78
CA ALA A 781 -16.23 -1.23 42.12
C ALA A 781 -15.83 -2.05 43.36
N ILE A 782 -15.44 -1.38 44.45
CA ILE A 782 -14.81 -1.95 45.67
C ILE A 782 -15.59 -3.15 46.27
N HIS A 783 -16.91 -3.24 46.04
CA HIS A 783 -17.77 -4.29 46.59
C HIS A 783 -18.13 -5.41 45.60
N ILE A 784 -17.69 -5.36 44.33
CA ILE A 784 -18.05 -6.33 43.28
C ILE A 784 -16.84 -6.64 42.38
N GLU A 785 -16.13 -7.73 42.70
CA GLU A 785 -14.96 -8.18 41.94
C GLU A 785 -15.34 -9.07 40.76
N LEU A 786 -15.22 -8.58 39.52
CA LEU A 786 -15.39 -9.38 38.30
C LEU A 786 -14.03 -9.88 37.79
N ALA A 787 -13.92 -11.19 37.59
CA ALA A 787 -12.81 -11.73 36.80
C ALA A 787 -12.85 -11.17 35.37
N VAL A 788 -11.71 -10.75 34.83
CA VAL A 788 -11.55 -10.08 33.51
C VAL A 788 -12.30 -10.78 32.37
N LYS A 789 -12.39 -12.12 32.39
CA LYS A 789 -13.14 -12.92 31.39
C LYS A 789 -14.66 -12.69 31.38
N HIS A 790 -15.22 -12.10 32.45
CA HIS A 790 -16.64 -11.79 32.63
C HIS A 790 -16.98 -10.32 32.40
N VAL A 791 -16.00 -9.41 32.38
CA VAL A 791 -16.22 -7.98 32.06
C VAL A 791 -16.98 -7.77 30.74
N PRO A 792 -16.73 -8.51 29.64
CA PRO A 792 -17.54 -8.41 28.42
C PRO A 792 -19.01 -8.80 28.56
N GLN A 793 -19.44 -9.37 29.69
CA GLN A 793 -20.84 -9.69 29.99
C GLN A 793 -21.59 -8.48 30.56
N VAL A 794 -20.90 -7.55 31.22
CA VAL A 794 -21.49 -6.27 31.67
C VAL A 794 -22.06 -5.52 30.47
N VAL A 795 -21.26 -5.33 29.42
CA VAL A 795 -21.70 -4.68 28.17
C VAL A 795 -22.88 -5.43 27.53
N LYS A 796 -22.90 -6.77 27.53
CA LYS A 796 -24.03 -7.55 26.99
C LYS A 796 -25.34 -7.32 27.76
N ILE A 797 -25.26 -7.12 29.07
CA ILE A 797 -26.41 -6.80 29.93
C ILE A 797 -26.88 -5.37 29.61
N GLN A 798 -25.96 -4.42 29.61
CA GLN A 798 -26.19 -3.00 29.31
C GLN A 798 -26.85 -2.83 27.93
N ASP A 799 -26.27 -3.41 26.87
CA ASP A 799 -26.84 -3.41 25.52
C ASP A 799 -28.27 -4.00 25.54
N ALA A 800 -28.46 -5.20 26.12
CA ALA A 800 -29.77 -5.87 26.13
C ALA A 800 -30.86 -5.05 26.86
N LEU A 801 -30.48 -4.27 27.88
CA LEU A 801 -31.39 -3.37 28.59
C LEU A 801 -31.75 -2.11 27.80
N CYS A 802 -31.05 -1.81 26.71
CA CYS A 802 -31.44 -0.77 25.76
C CYS A 802 -32.33 -1.31 24.62
N TRP A 803 -32.60 -2.62 24.55
CA TRP A 803 -33.32 -3.20 23.40
C TRP A 803 -34.83 -2.96 23.45
N ALA A 804 -35.46 -2.77 22.29
CA ALA A 804 -36.89 -2.63 22.10
C ALA A 804 -37.66 -3.88 22.55
N ILE A 805 -38.75 -3.65 23.26
CA ILE A 805 -39.64 -4.66 23.85
C ILE A 805 -41.12 -4.46 23.43
N GLU A 806 -41.34 -3.55 22.48
CA GLU A 806 -42.61 -3.17 21.90
C GLU A 806 -42.37 -2.78 20.43
N GLY A 807 -43.36 -2.96 19.55
CA GLY A 807 -43.22 -2.78 18.09
C GLY A 807 -42.89 -4.08 17.33
N GLU A 808 -42.89 -4.01 16.00
CA GLU A 808 -42.64 -5.17 15.14
C GLU A 808 -41.24 -5.77 15.35
N GLN A 809 -41.16 -7.10 15.47
CA GLN A 809 -39.91 -7.86 15.64
C GLN A 809 -39.10 -7.52 16.92
N SER A 810 -39.71 -6.82 17.88
CA SER A 810 -39.15 -6.49 19.20
C SER A 810 -39.01 -7.71 20.12
N LEU A 811 -38.33 -7.53 21.27
CA LEU A 811 -38.18 -8.59 22.27
C LEU A 811 -39.41 -8.80 23.15
N SER A 812 -39.82 -10.05 23.33
CA SER A 812 -40.67 -10.37 24.48
C SER A 812 -39.89 -10.24 25.81
N LEU A 813 -40.61 -9.92 26.88
CA LEU A 813 -40.04 -9.81 28.24
C LEU A 813 -39.39 -11.13 28.71
N ASP A 814 -39.90 -12.28 28.26
CA ASP A 814 -39.35 -13.62 28.56
C ASP A 814 -38.03 -13.90 27.82
N GLU A 815 -37.89 -13.43 26.58
CA GLU A 815 -36.62 -13.51 25.84
C GLU A 815 -35.56 -12.59 26.42
N LEU A 816 -35.94 -11.35 26.82
CA LEU A 816 -35.04 -10.44 27.51
C LEU A 816 -34.57 -11.05 28.86
N TRP A 817 -35.49 -11.61 29.65
CA TRP A 817 -35.13 -12.39 30.84
C TRP A 817 -34.13 -13.49 30.51
N THR A 818 -34.39 -14.27 29.45
CA THR A 818 -33.55 -15.40 29.04
C THR A 818 -32.14 -14.95 28.65
N ARG A 819 -31.98 -13.78 28.03
CA ARG A 819 -30.66 -13.20 27.71
C ARG A 819 -29.92 -12.71 28.96
N LEU A 820 -30.62 -12.09 29.91
CA LEU A 820 -30.03 -11.69 31.19
C LEU A 820 -29.60 -12.93 32.00
N ASP A 821 -30.41 -14.00 32.02
CA ASP A 821 -30.08 -15.31 32.62
C ASP A 821 -28.93 -16.05 31.88
N GLY A 822 -28.43 -15.52 30.75
CA GLY A 822 -27.23 -16.04 30.08
C GLY A 822 -25.90 -15.60 30.72
N ASN A 823 -25.90 -14.58 31.60
CA ASN A 823 -24.68 -13.98 32.14
C ASN A 823 -24.38 -14.45 33.59
N VAL A 824 -23.20 -14.12 34.13
CA VAL A 824 -22.85 -14.39 35.53
C VAL A 824 -23.56 -13.44 36.51
N SER A 825 -23.74 -13.88 37.76
CA SER A 825 -24.48 -13.10 38.77
C SER A 825 -23.79 -11.77 39.09
N ASP A 826 -22.47 -11.78 39.21
CA ASP A 826 -21.67 -10.61 39.62
C ASP A 826 -21.78 -9.48 38.56
N ALA A 827 -21.86 -9.83 37.28
CA ALA A 827 -22.07 -8.88 36.19
C ALA A 827 -23.48 -8.24 36.23
N LEU A 828 -24.51 -9.01 36.61
CA LEU A 828 -25.87 -8.50 36.82
C LEU A 828 -25.93 -7.59 38.06
N GLN A 829 -25.22 -7.96 39.13
CA GLN A 829 -25.12 -7.17 40.35
C GLN A 829 -24.38 -5.84 40.10
N PHE A 830 -23.30 -5.84 39.32
CA PHE A 830 -22.58 -4.62 38.92
C PHE A 830 -23.47 -3.66 38.11
N VAL A 831 -24.24 -4.17 37.15
CA VAL A 831 -25.16 -3.30 36.38
C VAL A 831 -26.31 -2.79 37.25
N ALA A 832 -26.84 -3.60 38.17
CA ALA A 832 -27.88 -3.14 39.09
C ALA A 832 -27.36 -2.08 40.08
N TRP A 833 -26.12 -2.22 40.55
CA TRP A 833 -25.45 -1.23 41.39
C TRP A 833 -25.13 0.07 40.64
N SER A 834 -24.63 -0.01 39.40
CA SER A 834 -24.32 1.19 38.60
C SER A 834 -25.55 1.97 38.12
N LEU A 835 -26.76 1.41 38.28
CA LEU A 835 -28.04 2.07 38.07
C LEU A 835 -28.70 2.56 39.38
N ASP A 836 -28.03 2.45 40.52
CA ASP A 836 -28.53 2.76 41.87
C ASP A 836 -29.89 2.11 42.18
N LEU A 837 -30.05 0.84 41.82
CA LEU A 837 -31.33 0.13 41.99
C LEU A 837 -31.56 -0.29 43.45
N SER A 838 -32.83 -0.25 43.85
CA SER A 838 -33.30 -0.52 45.22
C SER A 838 -32.63 -1.74 45.88
N PRO A 839 -32.15 -1.62 47.13
CA PRO A 839 -31.58 -2.72 47.90
C PRO A 839 -32.61 -3.77 48.34
N THR A 840 -33.90 -3.56 48.04
CA THR A 840 -35.00 -4.47 48.38
C THR A 840 -35.96 -4.67 47.19
N LEU A 841 -36.54 -5.86 47.09
CA LEU A 841 -37.51 -6.25 46.06
C LEU A 841 -38.92 -5.70 46.35
N ASN A 842 -39.02 -4.38 46.51
CA ASN A 842 -40.27 -3.66 46.74
C ASN A 842 -40.73 -2.96 45.46
N ASN A 843 -42.05 -2.81 45.30
CA ASN A 843 -42.68 -2.08 44.19
C ASN A 843 -42.30 -2.55 42.76
N ILE A 844 -41.86 -3.81 42.62
CA ILE A 844 -41.55 -4.43 41.32
C ILE A 844 -42.82 -4.61 40.50
N ASN A 845 -42.77 -4.24 39.22
CA ASN A 845 -43.89 -4.32 38.29
C ASN A 845 -44.60 -5.71 38.34
N PRO A 846 -45.94 -5.76 38.43
CA PRO A 846 -46.69 -7.03 38.51
C PRO A 846 -46.40 -8.01 37.37
N LEU A 847 -46.09 -7.52 36.16
CA LEU A 847 -45.72 -8.36 35.01
C LEU A 847 -44.43 -9.13 35.27
N ILE A 848 -43.43 -8.49 35.87
CA ILE A 848 -42.12 -9.08 36.18
C ILE A 848 -42.26 -10.06 37.35
N SER A 849 -43.00 -9.67 38.38
CA SER A 849 -43.29 -10.53 39.53
C SER A 849 -44.01 -11.82 39.10
N SER A 850 -44.96 -11.71 38.15
CA SER A 850 -45.67 -12.85 37.55
C SER A 850 -44.73 -13.71 36.70
N LEU A 851 -43.92 -13.10 35.83
CA LEU A 851 -42.95 -13.78 34.97
C LEU A 851 -41.89 -14.55 35.78
N TYR A 852 -41.41 -13.98 36.89
CA TYR A 852 -40.54 -14.68 37.84
C TYR A 852 -41.21 -15.94 38.40
N VAL A 853 -42.45 -15.82 38.90
CA VAL A 853 -43.19 -16.95 39.49
C VAL A 853 -43.41 -18.03 38.43
N GLU A 854 -43.80 -17.66 37.21
CA GLU A 854 -44.01 -18.62 36.13
C GLU A 854 -42.71 -19.36 35.76
N ARG A 855 -41.60 -18.65 35.54
CA ARG A 855 -40.30 -19.25 35.22
C ARG A 855 -39.77 -20.13 36.37
N ALA A 856 -40.02 -19.74 37.62
CA ALA A 856 -39.70 -20.55 38.80
C ALA A 856 -40.57 -21.82 38.91
N LYS A 857 -41.88 -21.74 38.61
CA LYS A 857 -42.77 -22.91 38.50
C LYS A 857 -42.31 -23.87 37.40
N ARG A 858 -41.95 -23.35 36.21
CA ARG A 858 -41.41 -24.13 35.08
C ARG A 858 -40.12 -24.88 35.44
N LYS A 859 -39.16 -24.24 36.15
CA LYS A 859 -37.89 -24.87 36.57
C LYS A 859 -38.03 -25.84 37.77
N SER A 860 -39.10 -25.78 38.57
CA SER A 860 -39.27 -26.62 39.76
C SER A 860 -39.75 -28.06 39.45
N LYS A 861 -39.05 -29.08 39.98
CA LYS A 861 -39.45 -30.50 39.91
C LYS A 861 -40.24 -31.00 41.15
N LYS A 862 -40.49 -30.15 42.15
CA LYS A 862 -41.11 -30.57 43.42
C LYS A 862 -42.65 -30.54 43.34
N ARG A 863 -43.30 -31.38 44.16
CA ARG A 863 -44.77 -31.51 44.30
C ARG A 863 -45.51 -30.25 44.82
N ASN A 864 -44.77 -29.18 45.11
CA ASN A 864 -45.26 -27.97 45.79
C ASN A 864 -45.04 -26.72 44.91
N ARG A 865 -45.43 -26.79 43.63
CA ARG A 865 -45.25 -25.71 42.64
C ARG A 865 -46.09 -24.47 42.96
N ASP A 866 -47.24 -24.65 43.58
CA ASP A 866 -48.22 -23.56 43.72
C ASP A 866 -47.92 -22.58 44.85
N ASN A 867 -47.07 -22.96 45.80
CA ASN A 867 -46.59 -22.09 46.87
C ASN A 867 -45.40 -21.18 46.45
N ILE A 868 -45.01 -21.16 45.17
CA ILE A 868 -43.95 -20.28 44.67
C ILE A 868 -44.50 -18.86 44.50
N GLN A 869 -43.95 -17.92 45.26
CA GLN A 869 -44.30 -16.49 45.22
C GLN A 869 -43.05 -15.62 44.98
N PHE A 870 -43.25 -14.38 44.54
CA PHE A 870 -42.17 -13.40 44.42
C PHE A 870 -41.71 -12.93 45.81
N PRO A 871 -40.40 -12.86 46.10
CA PRO A 871 -39.88 -12.55 47.44
C PRO A 871 -39.90 -11.04 47.76
N VAL A 872 -41.09 -10.45 47.83
CA VAL A 872 -41.32 -9.04 48.17
C VAL A 872 -40.63 -8.66 49.49
N GLY A 873 -40.05 -7.45 49.56
CA GLY A 873 -39.41 -6.91 50.76
C GLY A 873 -38.06 -7.52 51.13
N LYS A 874 -37.58 -8.54 50.42
CA LYS A 874 -36.28 -9.17 50.68
C LYS A 874 -35.16 -8.52 49.87
N PRO A 875 -33.90 -8.56 50.34
CA PRO A 875 -32.75 -8.12 49.56
C PRO A 875 -32.48 -9.06 48.36
N PRO A 876 -31.90 -8.55 47.26
CA PRO A 876 -31.54 -9.37 46.11
C PRO A 876 -30.32 -10.26 46.43
N SER A 877 -30.58 -11.53 46.74
CA SER A 877 -29.56 -12.54 47.05
C SER A 877 -29.37 -13.62 45.99
N GLN A 878 -30.25 -13.67 44.97
CA GLN A 878 -30.17 -14.63 43.88
C GLN A 878 -30.12 -13.91 42.53
N LYS A 879 -29.45 -14.52 41.55
CA LYS A 879 -29.36 -14.05 40.17
C LYS A 879 -30.69 -13.54 39.59
N ASN A 880 -31.77 -14.30 39.80
CA ASN A 880 -33.11 -13.94 39.32
C ASN A 880 -33.69 -12.66 39.98
N HIS A 881 -33.23 -12.30 41.18
CA HIS A 881 -33.64 -11.07 41.87
C HIS A 881 -33.03 -9.84 41.18
N PHE A 882 -31.75 -9.92 40.81
CA PHE A 882 -31.09 -8.87 40.02
C PHE A 882 -31.70 -8.73 38.63
N ILE A 883 -32.06 -9.84 37.98
CA ILE A 883 -32.79 -9.80 36.70
C ILE A 883 -34.15 -9.09 36.85
N ALA A 884 -34.90 -9.35 37.94
CA ALA A 884 -36.16 -8.67 38.19
C ALA A 884 -35.99 -7.15 38.40
N LEU A 885 -34.97 -6.72 39.15
CA LEU A 885 -34.65 -5.29 39.33
C LEU A 885 -34.29 -4.60 38.00
N LEU A 886 -33.43 -5.23 37.20
CA LEU A 886 -33.01 -4.70 35.89
C LEU A 886 -34.18 -4.62 34.88
N LEU A 887 -35.08 -5.60 34.90
CA LEU A 887 -36.30 -5.57 34.09
C LEU A 887 -37.29 -4.50 34.57
N ASP A 888 -37.37 -4.23 35.87
CA ASP A 888 -38.27 -3.21 36.42
C ASP A 888 -37.81 -1.82 36.03
N TRP A 889 -36.49 -1.59 36.10
CA TRP A 889 -35.85 -0.43 35.50
C TRP A 889 -36.13 -0.35 33.99
N ARG A 890 -35.96 -1.44 33.23
CA ARG A 890 -36.23 -1.47 31.78
C ARG A 890 -37.66 -1.04 31.45
N LEU A 891 -38.68 -1.48 32.19
CA LEU A 891 -40.09 -1.16 31.90
C LEU A 891 -40.44 0.33 32.10
N LYS A 892 -39.57 1.10 32.76
CA LYS A 892 -39.69 2.55 32.95
C LYS A 892 -39.08 3.38 31.80
N GLN A 893 -38.31 2.75 30.92
CA GLN A 893 -37.65 3.39 29.77
C GLN A 893 -38.48 3.26 28.47
N SER A 894 -38.08 3.96 27.40
CA SER A 894 -38.69 3.85 26.06
C SER A 894 -38.76 2.38 25.61
N ARG A 895 -39.89 1.96 25.03
CA ARG A 895 -40.17 0.54 24.72
C ARG A 895 -40.05 0.20 23.24
N ASP A 896 -40.37 1.17 22.38
CA ASP A 896 -40.34 1.09 20.93
C ASP A 896 -39.09 1.80 20.37
N ALA A 897 -38.57 1.29 19.25
CA ALA A 897 -37.47 1.86 18.49
C ALA A 897 -37.90 3.04 17.58
N SER A 898 -39.18 3.13 17.22
CA SER A 898 -39.70 4.13 16.27
C SER A 898 -39.38 5.58 16.64
N LYS A 899 -39.25 5.89 17.94
CA LYS A 899 -39.01 7.24 18.46
C LYS A 899 -37.61 7.81 18.23
N PHE A 900 -36.63 7.00 17.81
CA PHE A 900 -35.21 7.40 17.73
C PHE A 900 -34.54 7.07 16.38
N VAL A 901 -35.34 6.83 15.33
CA VAL A 901 -34.83 6.56 13.98
C VAL A 901 -35.16 7.72 13.06
N VAL A 902 -34.19 8.59 12.80
CA VAL A 902 -34.32 9.60 11.75
C VAL A 902 -34.30 8.90 10.38
N GLU A 903 -35.39 9.02 9.60
CA GLU A 903 -35.51 8.42 8.27
C GLU A 903 -34.70 9.19 7.20
N THR A 904 -33.38 9.14 7.30
CA THR A 904 -32.48 9.81 6.35
C THR A 904 -32.46 9.16 4.96
N GLY A 905 -32.59 7.82 4.89
CA GLY A 905 -32.41 7.00 3.68
C GLY A 905 -33.62 6.90 2.74
N ARG A 906 -34.50 7.91 2.74
CA ARG A 906 -35.73 7.92 1.95
C ARG A 906 -35.47 7.87 0.43
N PRO A 907 -36.40 7.31 -0.38
CA PRO A 907 -36.25 7.26 -1.84
C PRO A 907 -36.08 8.65 -2.47
N GLU A 908 -36.78 9.64 -1.92
CA GLU A 908 -36.76 11.04 -2.32
C GLU A 908 -35.37 11.65 -2.07
N THR A 909 -34.77 11.41 -0.88
CA THR A 909 -33.38 11.81 -0.56
C THR A 909 -32.40 11.25 -1.59
N LEU A 910 -32.51 9.95 -1.91
CA LEU A 910 -31.57 9.31 -2.84
C LEU A 910 -31.74 9.84 -4.27
N ALA A 911 -32.98 10.00 -4.73
CA ALA A 911 -33.29 10.60 -6.04
C ALA A 911 -32.79 12.05 -6.14
N TYR A 912 -32.86 12.82 -5.05
CA TYR A 912 -32.31 14.18 -5.00
C TYR A 912 -30.78 14.18 -5.07
N ILE A 913 -30.10 13.31 -4.33
CA ILE A 913 -28.62 13.15 -4.43
C ILE A 913 -28.21 12.77 -5.86
N GLN A 914 -28.91 11.85 -6.50
CA GLN A 914 -28.68 11.48 -7.90
C GLN A 914 -28.90 12.66 -8.85
N GLN A 915 -29.94 13.48 -8.62
CA GLN A 915 -30.18 14.70 -9.38
C GLN A 915 -29.04 15.72 -9.21
N VAL A 916 -28.54 15.91 -7.98
CA VAL A 916 -27.40 16.80 -7.68
C VAL A 916 -26.14 16.32 -8.40
N ILE A 917 -25.84 15.01 -8.36
CA ILE A 917 -24.71 14.42 -9.12
C ILE A 917 -24.84 14.69 -10.63
N GLN A 918 -26.04 14.62 -11.18
CA GLN A 918 -26.27 14.79 -12.62
C GLN A 918 -26.25 16.26 -13.08
N LYS A 919 -26.63 17.21 -12.22
CA LYS A 919 -26.78 18.63 -12.55
C LYS A 919 -25.64 19.53 -12.07
N THR A 920 -24.83 19.10 -11.10
CA THR A 920 -23.69 19.90 -10.62
C THR A 920 -22.64 20.04 -11.73
N VAL A 921 -22.27 21.28 -12.04
CA VAL A 921 -21.24 21.63 -13.00
C VAL A 921 -19.88 21.53 -12.31
N THR A 922 -18.99 20.69 -12.82
CA THR A 922 -17.65 20.43 -12.25
C THR A 922 -16.54 20.61 -13.28
N PRO A 923 -15.32 21.00 -12.88
CA PRO A 923 -14.20 21.13 -13.81
C PRO A 923 -13.75 19.76 -14.35
N ALA A 924 -13.17 19.75 -15.55
CA ALA A 924 -12.82 18.54 -16.29
C ALA A 924 -11.76 17.65 -15.63
N TRP A 925 -11.02 18.16 -14.65
CA TRP A 925 -10.04 17.41 -13.86
C TRP A 925 -10.67 16.68 -12.65
N LEU A 926 -11.90 17.01 -12.26
CA LEU A 926 -12.58 16.33 -11.15
C LEU A 926 -13.21 15.03 -11.66
N ASN A 927 -12.84 13.91 -11.04
CA ASN A 927 -13.33 12.59 -11.43
C ASN A 927 -14.85 12.48 -11.31
N SER A 928 -15.49 11.87 -12.31
CA SER A 928 -16.93 11.60 -12.31
C SER A 928 -17.29 10.52 -11.29
N VAL A 929 -18.42 10.70 -10.61
CA VAL A 929 -19.05 9.68 -9.75
C VAL A 929 -20.29 9.08 -10.44
N PRO A 930 -20.73 7.85 -10.10
CA PRO A 930 -21.91 7.24 -10.70
C PRO A 930 -23.18 8.08 -10.52
N LYS A 931 -23.88 8.37 -11.63
CA LYS A 931 -25.11 9.19 -11.70
C LYS A 931 -26.31 8.55 -11.00
N ASP A 932 -26.19 7.26 -10.75
CA ASP A 932 -27.13 6.31 -10.16
C ASP A 932 -26.66 5.81 -8.79
N PHE A 933 -25.91 6.66 -8.07
CA PHE A 933 -25.46 6.43 -6.71
C PHE A 933 -26.55 5.78 -5.82
N GLY A 934 -26.14 4.74 -5.08
CA GLY A 934 -27.02 3.97 -4.20
C GLY A 934 -27.78 2.82 -4.87
N GLU A 935 -27.81 2.72 -6.20
CA GLU A 935 -28.35 1.56 -6.91
C GLU A 935 -27.32 0.44 -7.10
N ALA A 936 -27.78 -0.81 -7.25
CA ALA A 936 -26.91 -1.95 -7.50
C ALA A 936 -26.10 -1.84 -8.81
N LYS A 937 -26.67 -1.17 -9.82
CA LYS A 937 -26.02 -0.92 -11.13
C LYS A 937 -24.83 0.04 -11.07
N ALA A 938 -24.74 0.91 -10.04
CA ALA A 938 -23.59 1.78 -9.79
C ALA A 938 -22.34 1.02 -9.28
N GLY A 939 -22.48 -0.26 -8.91
CA GLY A 939 -21.37 -1.13 -8.52
C GLY A 939 -20.72 -0.77 -7.17
N THR A 940 -19.42 -1.06 -7.05
CA THR A 940 -18.63 -0.72 -5.87
C THR A 940 -17.81 0.53 -6.15
N LEU A 941 -18.09 1.59 -5.39
CA LEU A 941 -17.38 2.85 -5.45
C LEU A 941 -15.97 2.73 -4.88
N LYS A 942 -15.01 3.32 -5.59
CA LYS A 942 -13.59 3.46 -5.23
C LYS A 942 -13.39 4.58 -4.20
N ALA A 943 -12.27 4.54 -3.47
CA ALA A 943 -11.89 5.58 -2.52
C ALA A 943 -12.00 7.03 -3.04
N ASP A 944 -11.57 7.33 -4.27
CA ASP A 944 -11.64 8.69 -4.82
C ASP A 944 -13.07 9.15 -5.17
N GLU A 945 -13.95 8.21 -5.50
CA GLU A 945 -15.37 8.48 -5.71
C GLU A 945 -16.04 8.78 -4.36
N TRP A 946 -15.70 8.05 -3.29
CA TRP A 946 -16.11 8.38 -1.92
C TRP A 946 -15.60 9.75 -1.46
N ARG A 947 -14.34 10.09 -1.78
CA ARG A 947 -13.77 11.42 -1.52
C ARG A 947 -14.57 12.51 -2.23
N THR A 948 -14.85 12.33 -3.52
CA THR A 948 -15.57 13.34 -4.32
C THR A 948 -17.05 13.46 -3.90
N LEU A 949 -17.70 12.35 -3.54
CA LEU A 949 -19.05 12.36 -2.97
C LEU A 949 -19.12 13.11 -1.63
N SER A 950 -18.21 12.83 -0.70
CA SER A 950 -18.21 13.43 0.65
C SER A 950 -17.69 14.87 0.71
N THR A 951 -16.94 15.32 -0.29
CA THR A 951 -16.38 16.69 -0.32
C THR A 951 -17.13 17.64 -1.27
N VAL A 952 -18.01 17.13 -2.15
CA VAL A 952 -18.77 17.94 -3.11
C VAL A 952 -20.26 17.56 -3.11
N PHE A 953 -20.61 16.40 -3.68
CA PHE A 953 -22.00 16.13 -4.08
C PHE A 953 -22.97 15.88 -2.92
N ILE A 954 -22.58 15.09 -1.92
CA ILE A 954 -23.43 14.80 -0.75
C ILE A 954 -23.56 16.03 0.16
N PRO A 955 -22.50 16.81 0.47
CA PRO A 955 -22.64 18.11 1.11
C PRO A 955 -23.65 19.02 0.40
N ILE A 956 -23.52 19.24 -0.91
CA ILE A 956 -24.47 20.06 -1.68
C ILE A 956 -25.90 19.54 -1.48
N ALA A 957 -26.12 18.24 -1.73
CA ALA A 957 -27.45 17.64 -1.70
C ALA A 957 -28.11 17.66 -0.31
N LEU A 958 -27.37 17.36 0.76
CA LEU A 958 -27.96 17.32 2.10
C LEU A 958 -28.13 18.71 2.69
N ILE A 959 -27.23 19.67 2.38
CA ILE A 959 -27.37 21.06 2.84
C ILE A 959 -28.57 21.74 2.18
N THR A 960 -28.82 21.54 0.87
CA THR A 960 -30.02 22.11 0.22
C THR A 960 -31.33 21.38 0.51
N LEU A 961 -31.28 20.15 1.05
CA LEU A 961 -32.47 19.35 1.36
C LEU A 961 -32.87 19.37 2.84
N TRP A 962 -31.90 19.39 3.75
CA TRP A 962 -32.12 19.34 5.21
C TRP A 962 -31.67 20.62 5.92
N GLY A 963 -30.83 21.43 5.27
CA GLY A 963 -30.29 22.66 5.82
C GLY A 963 -31.01 23.93 5.38
N ASP A 964 -32.01 23.87 4.50
CA ASP A 964 -32.71 25.03 3.92
C ASP A 964 -34.22 24.77 3.82
N ILE A 965 -35.03 25.73 4.25
CA ILE A 965 -36.48 25.75 4.03
C ILE A 965 -36.81 26.99 3.21
N ASP A 966 -36.76 26.84 1.88
CA ASP A 966 -37.05 27.88 0.88
C ASP A 966 -36.38 29.24 1.15
N GLY A 967 -35.10 29.21 1.58
CA GLY A 967 -34.34 30.43 1.90
C GLY A 967 -34.50 30.93 3.34
N SER A 968 -35.06 30.11 4.22
CA SER A 968 -35.02 30.25 5.68
C SER A 968 -34.25 29.10 6.32
N ALA A 969 -33.74 29.30 7.54
CA ALA A 969 -33.12 28.22 8.31
C ALA A 969 -34.18 27.24 8.85
N PRO A 970 -33.91 25.93 8.91
CA PRO A 970 -34.76 24.97 9.62
C PRO A 970 -34.85 25.30 11.12
N PRO A 971 -35.94 24.91 11.80
CA PRO A 971 -36.06 25.08 13.25
C PRO A 971 -35.07 24.15 13.98
N GLU A 972 -34.49 24.64 15.08
CA GLU A 972 -33.63 23.85 15.99
C GLU A 972 -34.48 23.26 17.14
N ASP A 973 -35.48 22.44 16.78
CA ASP A 973 -36.43 21.79 17.70
C ASP A 973 -36.57 20.28 17.42
N ASP A 974 -37.45 19.60 18.15
CA ASP A 974 -37.77 18.17 17.98
C ASP A 974 -38.73 17.90 16.81
N SER A 975 -38.84 18.81 15.84
CA SER A 975 -39.58 18.55 14.59
C SER A 975 -38.77 17.65 13.65
N GLU A 976 -39.44 17.08 12.64
CA GLU A 976 -38.76 16.30 11.59
C GLU A 976 -37.67 17.12 10.89
N ALA A 977 -37.90 18.42 10.65
CA ALA A 977 -36.91 19.31 10.05
C ALA A 977 -35.71 19.54 10.99
N GLY A 978 -35.94 19.73 12.28
CA GLY A 978 -34.88 19.87 13.28
C GLY A 978 -34.05 18.60 13.46
N PHE A 979 -34.68 17.42 13.47
CA PHE A 979 -33.95 16.14 13.46
C PHE A 979 -33.13 15.92 12.18
N LEU A 980 -33.63 16.33 11.02
CA LEU A 980 -32.87 16.28 9.76
C LEU A 980 -31.69 17.27 9.75
N LEU A 981 -31.83 18.44 10.37
CA LEU A 981 -30.72 19.38 10.58
C LEU A 981 -29.65 18.80 11.53
N GLN A 982 -30.04 18.14 12.63
CA GLN A 982 -29.09 17.44 13.52
C GLN A 982 -28.37 16.29 12.77
N ALA A 983 -29.09 15.53 11.94
CA ALA A 983 -28.52 14.49 11.08
C ALA A 983 -27.55 15.05 10.02
N LEU A 984 -27.84 16.24 9.49
CA LEU A 984 -26.96 16.99 8.60
C LEU A 984 -25.68 17.43 9.33
N ASP A 985 -25.80 18.10 10.47
CA ASP A 985 -24.65 18.59 11.26
C ASP A 985 -23.69 17.46 11.63
N HIS A 986 -24.21 16.33 12.14
CA HIS A 986 -23.42 15.14 12.43
C HIS A 986 -22.71 14.57 11.19
N THR A 987 -23.38 14.55 10.03
CA THR A 987 -22.76 14.10 8.77
C THR A 987 -21.68 15.07 8.30
N MET A 988 -21.94 16.38 8.43
CA MET A 988 -21.01 17.44 8.07
C MET A 988 -19.82 17.55 9.02
N ALA A 989 -19.90 17.08 10.27
CA ALA A 989 -18.73 16.90 11.12
C ALA A 989 -17.73 15.92 10.47
N LEU A 990 -18.16 14.70 10.12
CA LEU A 990 -17.28 13.75 9.41
C LEU A 990 -16.76 14.32 8.09
N PHE A 991 -17.61 14.97 7.29
CA PHE A 991 -17.19 15.50 6.00
C PHE A 991 -16.23 16.70 6.12
N GLN A 992 -16.39 17.58 7.12
CA GLN A 992 -15.39 18.61 7.40
C GLN A 992 -14.06 18.02 7.88
N ALA A 993 -14.08 16.95 8.69
CA ALA A 993 -12.86 16.20 9.02
C ALA A 993 -12.20 15.59 7.76
N VAL A 994 -12.97 15.00 6.84
CA VAL A 994 -12.46 14.49 5.55
C VAL A 994 -11.81 15.62 4.73
N ILE A 995 -12.48 16.77 4.60
CA ILE A 995 -11.97 17.92 3.84
C ILE A 995 -10.69 18.48 4.44
N LEU A 996 -10.60 18.55 5.78
CA LEU A 996 -9.40 18.98 6.50
C LEU A 996 -8.23 18.00 6.30
N ALA A 997 -8.47 16.69 6.44
CA ALA A 997 -7.44 15.68 6.24
C ALA A 997 -6.90 15.67 4.79
N CYS A 998 -7.75 15.93 3.79
CA CYS A 998 -7.38 15.99 2.38
C CYS A 998 -6.84 17.37 1.91
N ARG A 999 -6.36 18.24 2.82
CA ARG A 999 -5.65 19.47 2.47
C ARG A 999 -4.19 19.22 2.07
N HIS A 1000 -3.70 19.95 1.07
CA HIS A 1000 -2.32 19.89 0.56
C HIS A 1000 -1.30 20.51 1.52
N SER A 1001 -1.75 21.33 2.46
CA SER A 1001 -0.95 21.82 3.59
C SER A 1001 -1.65 21.53 4.92
N MET A 1002 -0.89 21.34 5.99
CA MET A 1002 -1.38 20.98 7.32
C MET A 1002 -0.86 21.93 8.38
N THR A 1003 -1.75 22.38 9.25
CA THR A 1003 -1.46 23.32 10.34
C THR A 1003 -1.96 22.73 11.67
N VAL A 1004 -1.42 23.20 12.80
CA VAL A 1004 -1.92 22.77 14.13
C VAL A 1004 -3.40 23.12 14.31
N SER A 1005 -3.87 24.25 13.75
CA SER A 1005 -5.30 24.60 13.78
C SER A 1005 -6.16 23.64 12.95
N ARG A 1006 -5.69 23.17 11.79
CA ARG A 1006 -6.38 22.18 10.96
C ARG A 1006 -6.42 20.79 11.61
N THR A 1007 -5.35 20.36 12.28
CA THR A 1007 -5.36 19.08 13.01
C THR A 1007 -6.29 19.14 14.22
N LEU A 1008 -6.26 20.22 15.02
CA LEU A 1008 -7.19 20.40 16.13
C LEU A 1008 -8.65 20.40 15.66
N ALA A 1009 -8.95 21.09 14.55
CA ALA A 1009 -10.28 21.04 13.94
C ALA A 1009 -10.66 19.61 13.47
N TYR A 1010 -9.73 18.88 12.83
CA TYR A 1010 -9.96 17.47 12.45
C TYR A 1010 -10.35 16.60 13.65
N ARG A 1011 -9.60 16.69 14.76
CA ARG A 1011 -9.87 15.92 15.98
C ARG A 1011 -11.23 16.29 16.59
N LYS A 1012 -11.54 17.59 16.64
CA LYS A 1012 -12.85 18.09 17.12
C LYS A 1012 -14.00 17.47 16.31
N TYR A 1013 -13.99 17.62 14.99
CA TYR A 1013 -15.08 17.12 14.14
C TYR A 1013 -15.17 15.59 14.11
N HIS A 1014 -14.03 14.88 14.24
CA HIS A 1014 -14.04 13.43 14.42
C HIS A 1014 -14.72 13.02 15.73
N ALA A 1015 -14.41 13.69 16.85
CA ALA A 1015 -15.03 13.42 18.15
C ALA A 1015 -16.54 13.71 18.13
N GLU A 1016 -16.96 14.87 17.61
CA GLU A 1016 -18.38 15.25 17.46
C GLU A 1016 -19.17 14.20 16.65
N TRP A 1017 -18.57 13.68 15.57
CA TRP A 1017 -19.15 12.58 14.80
C TRP A 1017 -19.23 11.27 15.60
N VAL A 1018 -18.14 10.83 16.25
CA VAL A 1018 -18.13 9.58 17.04
C VAL A 1018 -19.13 9.60 18.21
N GLU A 1019 -19.35 10.76 18.80
CA GLU A 1019 -20.32 10.95 19.89
C GLU A 1019 -21.76 10.94 19.35
N GLY A 1020 -22.04 11.68 18.26
CA GLY A 1020 -23.36 11.72 17.63
C GLY A 1020 -23.83 10.38 17.04
N LEU A 1021 -22.90 9.46 16.69
CA LEU A 1021 -23.26 8.08 16.29
C LEU A 1021 -24.05 7.33 17.36
N LYS A 1022 -23.84 7.63 18.65
CA LYS A 1022 -24.55 6.96 19.76
C LYS A 1022 -25.95 7.54 19.96
N THR A 1023 -26.07 8.86 19.92
CA THR A 1023 -27.29 9.59 20.27
C THR A 1023 -28.27 9.72 19.11
N LEU A 1024 -27.81 10.08 17.90
CA LEU A 1024 -28.65 10.34 16.74
C LEU A 1024 -28.88 9.11 15.86
N PHE A 1025 -27.98 8.13 15.89
CA PHE A 1025 -28.00 6.96 15.00
C PHE A 1025 -27.78 5.63 15.74
N PRO A 1026 -28.59 5.29 16.76
CA PRO A 1026 -28.38 4.08 17.57
C PRO A 1026 -28.35 2.79 16.74
N HIS A 1027 -29.04 2.73 15.60
CA HIS A 1027 -28.99 1.60 14.67
C HIS A 1027 -27.61 1.35 14.05
N ALA A 1028 -26.74 2.37 13.96
CA ALA A 1028 -25.38 2.22 13.45
C ALA A 1028 -24.52 1.30 14.32
N ARG A 1029 -24.88 1.15 15.61
CA ARG A 1029 -24.25 0.23 16.57
C ARG A 1029 -24.60 -1.24 16.33
N GLU A 1030 -25.66 -1.54 15.57
CA GLU A 1030 -26.13 -2.92 15.35
C GLU A 1030 -25.32 -3.72 14.32
N GLY A 1031 -24.47 -3.04 13.54
CA GLY A 1031 -23.64 -3.65 12.51
C GLY A 1031 -22.30 -4.20 13.03
N LYS A 1032 -21.43 -4.61 12.09
CA LYS A 1032 -20.03 -4.91 12.41
C LYS A 1032 -19.31 -3.62 12.77
N ILE A 1033 -19.17 -3.32 14.07
CA ILE A 1033 -18.42 -2.17 14.59
C ILE A 1033 -17.03 -2.12 13.94
N LYS A 1034 -16.69 -0.97 13.34
CA LYS A 1034 -15.48 -0.78 12.53
C LYS A 1034 -14.31 -0.32 13.42
N ALA A 1035 -13.17 -1.01 13.33
CA ALA A 1035 -11.94 -0.56 13.97
C ALA A 1035 -11.50 0.84 13.49
N ASN A 1036 -11.88 1.19 12.25
CA ASN A 1036 -11.69 2.49 11.62
C ASN A 1036 -12.18 3.68 12.46
N ILE A 1037 -13.24 3.50 13.29
CA ILE A 1037 -13.85 4.61 14.06
C ILE A 1037 -12.82 5.21 15.01
N HIS A 1038 -12.20 4.37 15.86
CA HIS A 1038 -11.11 4.79 16.74
C HIS A 1038 -9.81 5.06 15.98
N ALA A 1039 -9.47 4.22 14.99
CA ALA A 1039 -8.23 4.37 14.22
C ALA A 1039 -8.13 5.73 13.50
N ALA A 1040 -9.25 6.26 12.99
CA ALA A 1040 -9.28 7.59 12.37
C ALA A 1040 -8.97 8.72 13.36
N GLY A 1041 -9.26 8.58 14.65
CA GLY A 1041 -8.88 9.63 15.62
C GLY A 1041 -7.36 9.77 15.78
N HIS A 1042 -6.60 8.71 15.48
CA HIS A 1042 -5.13 8.74 15.43
C HIS A 1042 -4.56 9.32 14.13
N ILE A 1043 -5.39 9.60 13.11
CA ILE A 1043 -4.97 10.38 11.93
C ILE A 1043 -4.55 11.79 12.34
N TYR A 1044 -5.11 12.35 13.41
CA TYR A 1044 -4.60 13.56 14.06
C TYR A 1044 -3.10 13.49 14.35
N ASP A 1045 -2.65 12.38 14.97
CA ASP A 1045 -1.25 12.24 15.39
C ASP A 1045 -0.33 12.12 14.17
N PHE A 1046 -0.77 11.42 13.12
CA PHE A 1046 -0.04 11.31 11.86
C PHE A 1046 -0.02 12.60 11.03
N LEU A 1047 -1.08 13.42 11.08
CA LEU A 1047 -1.10 14.74 10.48
C LEU A 1047 -0.08 15.71 11.12
N LEU A 1048 0.21 15.54 12.42
CA LEU A 1048 1.29 16.28 13.10
C LEU A 1048 2.67 15.69 12.80
N LEU A 1049 2.81 14.36 12.89
CA LEU A 1049 4.09 13.68 12.70
C LEU A 1049 4.62 13.79 11.27
N PHE A 1050 3.74 13.71 10.26
CA PHE A 1050 4.10 13.52 8.86
C PHE A 1050 3.45 14.51 7.88
N GLY A 1051 2.66 15.46 8.39
CA GLY A 1051 1.98 16.45 7.57
C GLY A 1051 0.79 15.89 6.78
N PRO A 1052 0.43 16.51 5.65
CA PRO A 1052 -0.69 16.13 4.79
C PRO A 1052 -0.75 14.64 4.45
N VAL A 1053 -1.96 14.06 4.42
CA VAL A 1053 -2.14 12.62 4.12
C VAL A 1053 -1.58 12.22 2.75
N MET A 1054 -1.46 13.16 1.81
CA MET A 1054 -0.90 12.95 0.48
C MET A 1054 0.56 12.51 0.50
N SER A 1055 1.29 12.80 1.59
CA SER A 1055 2.64 12.30 1.80
C SER A 1055 2.70 10.84 2.21
N TRP A 1056 1.60 10.23 2.68
CA TRP A 1056 1.59 8.92 3.35
C TRP A 1056 0.34 8.06 3.12
N TRP A 1057 -0.48 8.33 2.10
CA TRP A 1057 -1.68 7.54 1.72
C TRP A 1057 -1.42 6.41 0.71
N CYS A 1058 -2.33 5.44 0.62
CA CYS A 1058 -2.20 4.27 -0.26
C CYS A 1058 -2.47 4.49 -1.77
N PHE A 1059 -3.14 5.58 -2.17
CA PHE A 1059 -3.53 5.84 -3.58
C PHE A 1059 -2.43 5.63 -4.63
N PRO A 1060 -1.15 6.03 -4.42
CA PRO A 1060 -0.11 5.81 -5.42
C PRO A 1060 0.24 4.33 -5.62
N PHE A 1061 0.14 3.53 -4.56
CA PHE A 1061 0.46 2.10 -4.60
C PHE A 1061 -0.67 1.27 -5.22
N GLU A 1062 -1.94 1.63 -5.01
CA GLU A 1062 -3.06 1.04 -5.76
C GLU A 1062 -2.90 1.25 -7.28
N ARG A 1063 -2.45 2.43 -7.70
CA ARG A 1063 -2.18 2.72 -9.11
C ARG A 1063 -1.00 1.90 -9.66
N LEU A 1064 0.03 1.66 -8.84
CA LEU A 1064 1.12 0.75 -9.18
C LEU A 1064 0.62 -0.68 -9.38
N ILE A 1065 -0.25 -1.19 -8.48
CA ILE A 1065 -0.90 -2.50 -8.62
C ILE A 1065 -1.72 -2.57 -9.92
N GLY A 1066 -2.52 -1.54 -10.21
CA GLY A 1066 -3.28 -1.43 -11.45
C GLY A 1066 -2.43 -1.32 -12.73
N ALA A 1067 -1.14 -0.97 -12.61
CA ALA A 1067 -0.17 -1.05 -13.70
C ALA A 1067 0.45 -2.46 -13.81
N LEU A 1068 0.74 -3.12 -12.69
CA LEU A 1068 1.25 -4.51 -12.67
C LEU A 1068 0.23 -5.50 -13.28
N GLN A 1069 -1.06 -5.33 -13.01
CA GLN A 1069 -2.16 -6.13 -13.59
C GLN A 1069 -2.27 -6.03 -15.13
N LYS A 1070 -1.53 -5.11 -15.77
CA LYS A 1070 -1.52 -4.92 -17.23
C LYS A 1070 -0.24 -5.42 -17.90
N ILE A 1071 0.68 -6.02 -17.13
CA ILE A 1071 1.87 -6.65 -17.68
C ILE A 1071 1.47 -8.00 -18.26
N ASN A 1072 1.80 -8.26 -19.53
CA ASN A 1072 1.66 -9.58 -20.13
C ASN A 1072 2.53 -10.59 -19.37
N THR A 1073 1.94 -11.69 -18.90
CA THR A 1073 2.65 -12.78 -18.23
C THR A 1073 2.30 -14.12 -18.88
N ASN A 1074 2.98 -15.19 -18.47
CA ASN A 1074 2.70 -16.55 -18.93
C ASN A 1074 1.62 -17.28 -18.10
N ASP A 1075 0.88 -16.56 -17.23
CA ASP A 1075 -0.11 -17.09 -16.28
C ASP A 1075 0.39 -18.18 -15.31
N HIS A 1076 1.71 -18.43 -15.25
CA HIS A 1076 2.32 -19.43 -14.37
C HIS A 1076 2.63 -18.86 -12.98
N ILE A 1077 1.65 -18.94 -12.07
CA ILE A 1077 1.85 -18.54 -10.66
C ILE A 1077 2.72 -19.54 -9.90
N GLY A 1078 3.49 -19.02 -8.95
CA GLY A 1078 4.43 -19.80 -8.14
C GLY A 1078 5.88 -19.36 -8.31
N GLY A 1079 6.11 -18.22 -8.94
CA GLY A 1079 7.41 -17.58 -9.06
C GLY A 1079 7.77 -17.18 -10.49
N GLU A 1080 7.17 -17.77 -11.53
CA GLU A 1080 7.44 -17.42 -12.94
C GLU A 1080 6.73 -16.13 -13.35
N MET A 1081 5.42 -16.04 -13.12
CA MET A 1081 4.63 -14.80 -13.30
C MET A 1081 5.24 -13.67 -12.45
N GLU A 1082 5.54 -13.94 -11.19
CA GLU A 1082 6.06 -12.98 -10.23
C GLU A 1082 7.47 -12.49 -10.61
N SER A 1083 8.33 -13.38 -11.13
CA SER A 1083 9.61 -13.01 -11.74
C SER A 1083 9.44 -12.14 -12.98
N THR A 1084 8.41 -12.39 -13.79
CA THR A 1084 8.10 -11.60 -14.99
C THR A 1084 7.66 -10.20 -14.60
N LEU A 1085 6.72 -10.07 -13.64
CA LEU A 1085 6.25 -8.80 -13.11
C LEU A 1085 7.39 -7.93 -12.56
N ILE A 1086 8.22 -8.48 -11.64
CA ILE A 1086 9.29 -7.71 -11.00
C ILE A 1086 10.39 -7.29 -11.99
N ARG A 1087 10.71 -8.14 -12.97
CA ARG A 1087 11.67 -7.79 -14.04
C ARG A 1087 11.13 -6.72 -14.96
N SER A 1088 9.89 -6.85 -15.43
CA SER A 1088 9.27 -5.88 -16.33
C SER A 1088 9.20 -4.49 -15.71
N VAL A 1089 8.75 -4.36 -14.46
CA VAL A 1089 8.70 -3.04 -13.79
C VAL A 1089 10.10 -2.47 -13.51
N THR A 1090 11.08 -3.31 -13.13
CA THR A 1090 12.47 -2.89 -12.89
C THR A 1090 13.15 -2.40 -14.17
N ARG A 1091 12.99 -3.14 -15.28
CA ARG A 1091 13.48 -2.72 -16.60
C ARG A 1091 12.86 -1.39 -17.03
N THR A 1092 11.54 -1.22 -16.85
CA THR A 1092 10.82 0.00 -17.23
C THR A 1092 11.34 1.20 -16.44
N ALA A 1093 11.52 1.05 -15.12
CA ALA A 1093 12.13 2.07 -14.27
C ALA A 1093 13.55 2.43 -14.74
N ASN A 1094 14.39 1.43 -15.03
CA ASN A 1094 15.77 1.64 -15.47
C ASN A 1094 15.88 2.34 -16.84
N ILE A 1095 15.06 1.95 -17.81
CA ILE A 1095 15.00 2.61 -19.12
C ILE A 1095 14.56 4.07 -18.96
N ARG A 1096 13.51 4.33 -18.17
CA ARG A 1096 12.99 5.69 -17.95
C ARG A 1096 13.99 6.62 -17.27
N ARG A 1097 14.82 6.11 -16.33
CA ARG A 1097 15.98 6.85 -15.79
C ARG A 1097 17.02 7.15 -16.85
N TRP A 1098 17.41 6.13 -17.62
CA TRP A 1098 18.48 6.27 -18.60
C TRP A 1098 18.11 7.26 -19.73
N LEU A 1099 16.85 7.23 -20.17
CA LEU A 1099 16.28 8.21 -21.11
C LEU A 1099 16.25 9.67 -20.61
N ARG A 1100 16.50 9.92 -19.31
CA ARG A 1100 16.59 11.28 -18.74
C ARG A 1100 18.02 11.80 -18.61
N ARG A 1101 19.03 10.97 -18.79
CA ARG A 1101 20.42 11.40 -18.60
C ARG A 1101 20.89 12.33 -19.73
N PRO A 1102 21.78 13.30 -19.44
CA PRO A 1102 22.30 14.23 -20.45
C PRO A 1102 23.13 13.52 -21.54
N ASP A 1103 23.78 12.41 -21.18
CA ASP A 1103 24.61 11.58 -22.07
C ASP A 1103 23.82 10.47 -22.81
N CYS A 1104 22.49 10.54 -22.80
CA CYS A 1104 21.63 9.72 -23.65
C CYS A 1104 22.00 9.94 -25.14
N PRO A 1105 22.39 8.90 -25.90
CA PRO A 1105 22.84 9.03 -27.29
C PRO A 1105 21.77 9.64 -28.20
N GLU A 1106 22.19 10.39 -29.22
CA GLU A 1106 21.27 11.19 -30.04
C GLU A 1106 20.17 10.36 -30.74
N ALA A 1107 20.50 9.17 -31.26
CA ALA A 1107 19.52 8.25 -31.85
C ALA A 1107 18.42 7.86 -30.84
N VAL A 1108 18.78 7.74 -29.56
CA VAL A 1108 17.83 7.46 -28.47
C VAL A 1108 17.05 8.71 -28.08
N ARG A 1109 17.63 9.92 -28.10
CA ARG A 1109 16.89 11.18 -27.87
C ARG A 1109 15.84 11.45 -28.95
N GLN A 1110 16.14 11.10 -30.20
CA GLN A 1110 15.18 11.18 -31.30
C GLN A 1110 14.05 10.15 -31.14
N LEU A 1111 14.38 8.91 -30.76
CA LEU A 1111 13.36 7.92 -30.42
C LEU A 1111 12.55 8.32 -29.17
N LYS A 1112 13.15 8.94 -28.15
CA LYS A 1112 12.43 9.55 -27.01
C LYS A 1112 11.42 10.58 -27.49
N THR A 1113 11.75 11.40 -28.50
CA THR A 1113 10.81 12.35 -29.09
C THR A 1113 9.64 11.65 -29.81
N LEU A 1114 9.85 10.45 -30.38
CA LEU A 1114 8.77 9.61 -30.89
C LEU A 1114 7.97 8.95 -29.75
N PHE A 1115 8.60 8.50 -28.66
CA PHE A 1115 7.91 8.04 -27.46
C PHE A 1115 7.01 9.12 -26.86
N ASP A 1116 7.55 10.32 -26.67
CA ASP A 1116 6.84 11.48 -26.17
C ASP A 1116 5.75 11.96 -27.16
N LYS A 1117 5.76 11.54 -28.43
CA LYS A 1117 4.67 11.83 -29.39
C LYS A 1117 3.61 10.72 -29.45
N CYS A 1118 4.01 9.45 -29.32
CA CYS A 1118 3.11 8.30 -29.42
C CYS A 1118 2.43 7.92 -28.09
N PHE A 1119 3.02 8.27 -26.94
CA PHE A 1119 2.54 7.90 -25.60
C PHE A 1119 2.30 9.10 -24.68
N VAL A 1120 2.29 10.32 -25.25
CA VAL A 1120 1.65 11.49 -24.61
C VAL A 1120 0.14 11.34 -24.78
N PRO A 1121 -0.61 11.23 -23.67
CA PRO A 1121 -2.06 11.39 -23.71
C PRO A 1121 -2.37 12.79 -24.24
N ALA A 1122 -3.56 13.00 -24.81
CA ALA A 1122 -4.03 14.33 -25.22
C ALA A 1122 -3.98 15.41 -24.10
N ASN A 1123 -3.77 14.99 -22.85
CA ASN A 1123 -3.72 15.82 -21.64
C ASN A 1123 -2.33 15.90 -20.95
N ALA A 1124 -1.22 15.44 -21.55
CA ALA A 1124 0.07 15.46 -20.86
C ALA A 1124 0.47 16.86 -20.37
N THR A 1125 0.79 16.97 -19.09
CA THR A 1125 1.54 18.09 -18.51
C THR A 1125 3.01 17.96 -18.92
N ALA A 1126 3.34 18.50 -20.09
CA ALA A 1126 4.66 19.12 -20.21
C ALA A 1126 4.79 20.19 -19.11
N VAL A 1127 5.98 20.31 -18.51
CA VAL A 1127 6.37 21.48 -17.70
C VAL A 1127 6.66 22.62 -18.68
N ASP A 1128 5.60 23.05 -19.35
CA ASP A 1128 5.58 24.18 -20.26
C ASP A 1128 4.84 25.30 -19.53
N THR A 1129 5.56 25.95 -18.62
CA THR A 1129 5.15 27.25 -18.05
C THR A 1129 5.14 28.35 -19.12
N GLY A 1130 5.65 28.05 -20.31
CA GLY A 1130 5.55 28.89 -21.49
C GLY A 1130 4.13 28.96 -22.06
N LEU A 1131 3.60 30.17 -22.14
CA LEU A 1131 2.41 30.47 -22.93
C LEU A 1131 2.65 30.16 -24.40
N ARG A 1132 2.26 28.97 -24.88
CA ARG A 1132 2.29 28.66 -26.32
C ARG A 1132 1.51 29.72 -27.11
N PRO A 1133 2.14 30.40 -28.10
CA PRO A 1133 1.48 31.41 -28.92
C PRO A 1133 0.63 30.74 -30.00
N MET A 1134 -0.68 30.61 -29.76
CA MET A 1134 -1.64 30.26 -30.80
C MET A 1134 -2.04 31.51 -31.61
N LYS A 1135 -2.25 31.36 -32.91
CA LYS A 1135 -2.65 32.44 -33.82
C LYS A 1135 -4.10 32.89 -33.52
N GLY A 1136 -4.27 34.05 -32.89
CA GLY A 1136 -5.57 34.70 -32.73
C GLY A 1136 -5.67 35.64 -31.51
N PRO A 1137 -6.63 36.58 -31.50
CA PRO A 1137 -6.84 37.49 -30.36
C PRO A 1137 -7.58 36.85 -29.18
N GLN A 1138 -8.30 35.74 -29.40
CA GLN A 1138 -9.03 34.98 -28.38
C GLN A 1138 -8.49 33.56 -28.25
N ARG A 1139 -8.58 32.98 -27.04
CA ARG A 1139 -8.22 31.58 -26.74
C ARG A 1139 -9.46 30.77 -26.38
N ALA A 1140 -9.52 29.51 -26.82
CA ALA A 1140 -10.51 28.54 -26.38
C ALA A 1140 -10.20 27.98 -24.97
N TYR A 1141 -8.93 27.98 -24.56
CA TYR A 1141 -8.50 27.59 -23.22
C TYR A 1141 -7.18 28.27 -22.85
N ALA A 1142 -6.91 28.37 -21.55
CA ALA A 1142 -5.60 28.68 -20.98
C ALA A 1142 -5.24 27.58 -19.98
N LYS A 1143 -3.96 27.22 -19.92
CA LYS A 1143 -3.43 26.29 -18.91
C LYS A 1143 -2.64 27.11 -17.91
N TRP A 1144 -2.95 26.95 -16.63
CA TRP A 1144 -2.33 27.68 -15.53
C TRP A 1144 -2.33 26.80 -14.28
N ASP A 1145 -1.22 26.78 -13.55
CA ASP A 1145 -1.01 25.94 -12.37
C ASP A 1145 -1.54 24.49 -12.51
N GLY A 1146 -1.12 23.82 -13.59
CA GLY A 1146 -1.55 22.46 -13.93
C GLY A 1146 -3.01 22.30 -14.40
N ALA A 1147 -3.89 23.28 -14.16
CA ALA A 1147 -5.30 23.25 -14.50
C ALA A 1147 -5.62 23.89 -15.86
N ASN A 1148 -6.72 23.43 -16.49
CA ASN A 1148 -7.23 23.97 -17.75
C ASN A 1148 -8.45 24.86 -17.50
N TYR A 1149 -8.34 26.14 -17.83
CA TYR A 1149 -9.40 27.14 -17.77
C TYR A 1149 -9.96 27.40 -19.18
N SER A 1150 -11.27 27.65 -19.30
CA SER A 1150 -11.90 27.95 -20.60
C SER A 1150 -13.13 28.86 -20.44
N PRO A 1151 -13.56 29.57 -21.49
CA PRO A 1151 -14.87 30.20 -21.54
C PRO A 1151 -16.02 29.22 -21.26
N SER A 1152 -17.13 29.68 -20.69
CA SER A 1152 -18.29 28.83 -20.37
C SER A 1152 -18.96 28.20 -21.59
N LYS A 1153 -18.89 28.88 -22.74
CA LYS A 1153 -19.29 28.33 -24.06
C LYS A 1153 -18.48 27.11 -24.49
N THR A 1154 -17.28 26.92 -23.93
CA THR A 1154 -16.39 25.78 -24.22
C THR A 1154 -16.55 24.68 -23.18
N HIS A 1155 -16.45 25.01 -21.88
CA HIS A 1155 -16.71 24.08 -20.79
C HIS A 1155 -17.11 24.83 -19.52
N ALA A 1156 -18.41 24.80 -19.16
CA ALA A 1156 -18.95 25.55 -18.01
C ALA A 1156 -18.20 25.30 -16.70
N GLY A 1157 -17.74 24.06 -16.46
CA GLY A 1157 -16.97 23.71 -15.26
C GLY A 1157 -15.54 24.22 -15.22
N ASN A 1158 -14.92 24.48 -16.38
CA ASN A 1158 -13.59 25.09 -16.46
C ASN A 1158 -13.69 26.64 -16.54
N ALA A 1159 -14.92 27.15 -16.61
CA ALA A 1159 -15.22 28.57 -16.55
C ALA A 1159 -15.64 29.02 -15.14
N THR A 1160 -16.14 28.10 -14.32
CA THR A 1160 -16.62 28.40 -12.95
C THR A 1160 -15.43 28.48 -12.00
N ILE A 1161 -15.14 29.68 -11.50
CA ILE A 1161 -13.95 29.97 -10.69
C ILE A 1161 -14.27 30.82 -9.45
N VAL A 1162 -13.38 30.73 -8.45
CA VAL A 1162 -13.20 31.72 -7.39
C VAL A 1162 -11.93 32.51 -7.70
N TYR A 1163 -12.00 33.83 -7.65
CA TYR A 1163 -10.91 34.73 -8.04
C TYR A 1163 -10.91 36.01 -7.21
N ARG A 1164 -9.84 36.81 -7.36
CA ARG A 1164 -9.68 38.11 -6.71
C ARG A 1164 -9.73 39.23 -7.77
N PRO A 1165 -10.69 40.17 -7.73
CA PRO A 1165 -10.78 41.23 -8.77
C PRO A 1165 -9.70 42.33 -8.69
N SER A 1166 -8.91 42.35 -7.62
CA SER A 1166 -7.80 43.29 -7.34
C SER A 1166 -6.99 42.74 -6.18
N SER A 1167 -5.73 43.17 -6.01
CA SER A 1167 -4.79 42.60 -5.02
C SER A 1167 -5.34 42.54 -3.59
N ASP A 1168 -6.06 43.57 -3.15
CA ASP A 1168 -6.68 43.68 -1.81
C ASP A 1168 -8.19 43.30 -1.81
N GLY A 1169 -8.69 42.79 -2.95
CA GLY A 1169 -10.11 42.51 -3.16
C GLY A 1169 -10.62 41.30 -2.37
N LYS A 1170 -11.91 41.32 -2.00
CA LYS A 1170 -12.61 40.13 -1.50
C LYS A 1170 -12.73 39.08 -2.60
N LEU A 1171 -12.59 37.80 -2.24
CA LEU A 1171 -12.82 36.68 -3.15
C LEU A 1171 -14.26 36.70 -3.68
N LEU A 1172 -14.40 36.58 -5.01
CA LEU A 1172 -15.68 36.47 -5.70
C LEU A 1172 -15.75 35.17 -6.47
N GLY A 1173 -16.94 34.59 -6.52
CA GLY A 1173 -17.29 33.57 -7.53
C GLY A 1173 -17.66 34.22 -8.86
N GLY A 1174 -17.27 33.60 -9.97
CA GLY A 1174 -17.66 34.07 -11.30
C GLY A 1174 -17.48 33.02 -12.39
N GLU A 1175 -17.88 33.39 -13.60
CA GLU A 1175 -17.82 32.57 -14.79
C GLU A 1175 -16.98 33.25 -15.89
N ILE A 1176 -15.91 32.58 -16.34
CA ILE A 1176 -15.06 33.03 -17.46
C ILE A 1176 -15.91 33.11 -18.73
N GLN A 1177 -16.00 34.31 -19.30
CA GLN A 1177 -16.73 34.57 -20.55
C GLN A 1177 -15.81 34.54 -21.77
N GLN A 1178 -14.58 35.04 -21.64
CA GLN A 1178 -13.58 35.11 -22.71
C GLN A 1178 -12.16 35.06 -22.15
N ILE A 1179 -11.23 34.51 -22.93
CA ILE A 1179 -9.79 34.55 -22.67
C ILE A 1179 -9.12 35.19 -23.88
N ARG A 1180 -8.23 36.17 -23.68
CA ARG A 1180 -7.62 36.97 -24.76
C ARG A 1180 -6.09 36.98 -24.68
N ASN A 1181 -5.45 37.21 -25.82
CA ASN A 1181 -4.02 37.51 -25.92
C ASN A 1181 -3.83 39.03 -26.01
N ILE A 1182 -2.98 39.60 -25.16
CA ILE A 1182 -2.51 41.00 -25.29
C ILE A 1182 -1.06 40.98 -25.72
N LYS A 1183 -0.71 41.85 -26.67
CA LYS A 1183 0.69 42.20 -26.97
C LYS A 1183 1.12 43.35 -26.05
N THR A 1184 2.09 43.07 -25.20
CA THR A 1184 2.76 44.06 -24.34
C THR A 1184 4.16 44.34 -24.90
N SER A 1185 4.82 45.40 -24.42
CA SER A 1185 6.21 45.73 -24.80
C SER A 1185 7.23 44.66 -24.40
N SER A 1186 6.90 43.79 -23.43
CA SER A 1186 7.75 42.71 -22.93
C SER A 1186 7.36 41.31 -23.40
N GLY A 1187 6.32 41.15 -24.23
CA GLY A 1187 5.86 39.84 -24.71
C GLY A 1187 4.35 39.75 -24.91
N SER A 1188 3.82 38.52 -25.03
CA SER A 1188 2.36 38.28 -25.08
C SER A 1188 1.85 37.79 -23.73
N THR A 1189 0.88 38.49 -23.15
CA THR A 1189 0.22 38.13 -21.88
C THR A 1189 -1.21 37.62 -22.14
N VAL A 1190 -1.83 37.02 -21.13
CA VAL A 1190 -3.21 36.51 -21.19
C VAL A 1190 -4.11 37.32 -20.26
N GLU A 1191 -5.24 37.76 -20.80
CA GLU A 1191 -6.32 38.42 -20.06
C GLU A 1191 -7.54 37.52 -19.97
N VAL A 1192 -8.18 37.47 -18.81
CA VAL A 1192 -9.38 36.66 -18.55
C VAL A 1192 -10.53 37.60 -18.21
N HIS A 1193 -11.60 37.56 -19.01
CA HIS A 1193 -12.84 38.30 -18.74
C HIS A 1193 -13.80 37.40 -17.97
N VAL A 1194 -14.11 37.78 -16.74
CA VAL A 1194 -14.96 37.00 -15.81
C VAL A 1194 -16.20 37.80 -15.47
N ARG A 1195 -17.39 37.19 -15.53
CA ARG A 1195 -18.59 37.79 -14.95
C ARG A 1195 -18.74 37.30 -13.51
N PRO A 1196 -18.75 38.18 -12.50
CA PRO A 1196 -19.08 37.77 -11.13
C PRO A 1196 -20.53 37.30 -11.03
N PHE A 1197 -20.80 36.30 -10.19
CA PHE A 1197 -22.16 36.04 -9.73
C PHE A 1197 -22.63 37.17 -8.80
N GLU A 1198 -23.92 37.47 -8.86
CA GLU A 1198 -24.54 38.43 -7.95
C GLU A 1198 -24.53 37.91 -6.50
N GLN A 1199 -24.35 38.81 -5.52
CA GLN A 1199 -24.38 38.41 -4.12
C GLN A 1199 -25.82 38.02 -3.73
N LEU A 1200 -25.96 37.01 -2.88
CA LEU A 1200 -27.24 36.67 -2.28
C LEU A 1200 -27.81 37.88 -1.52
N SER A 1201 -29.13 38.09 -1.59
CA SER A 1201 -29.80 39.12 -0.79
C SER A 1201 -29.58 38.88 0.70
N LYS A 1202 -29.33 39.95 1.47
CA LYS A 1202 -29.22 39.88 2.94
C LYS A 1202 -30.49 39.37 3.63
N SER A 1203 -31.63 39.35 2.94
CA SER A 1203 -32.91 38.83 3.43
C SER A 1203 -33.08 37.32 3.26
N ILE A 1204 -32.14 36.64 2.59
CA ILE A 1204 -32.22 35.21 2.28
C ILE A 1204 -31.09 34.48 3.00
N TYR A 1205 -31.42 33.37 3.64
CA TYR A 1205 -30.47 32.53 4.36
C TYR A 1205 -29.52 31.78 3.40
N ASP A 1206 -28.25 31.71 3.78
CA ASP A 1206 -27.22 30.89 3.13
C ASP A 1206 -26.90 29.68 4.04
N PRO A 1207 -27.40 28.48 3.71
CA PRO A 1207 -27.22 27.29 4.56
C PRO A 1207 -25.78 26.76 4.55
N PHE A 1208 -24.94 27.17 3.59
CA PHE A 1208 -23.57 26.69 3.48
C PHE A 1208 -22.61 27.35 4.47
N LEU A 1209 -22.94 28.56 4.94
CA LEU A 1209 -22.12 29.29 5.93
C LEU A 1209 -22.04 28.59 7.29
N ARG A 1210 -22.94 27.64 7.59
CA ARG A 1210 -22.88 26.78 8.79
C ARG A 1210 -21.65 25.84 8.80
N TYR A 1211 -21.04 25.56 7.65
CA TYR A 1211 -19.95 24.59 7.49
C TYR A 1211 -18.67 25.22 6.94
N PRO A 1212 -17.89 25.94 7.77
CA PRO A 1212 -16.79 26.79 7.31
C PRO A 1212 -15.71 26.04 6.52
N HIS A 1213 -15.45 24.76 6.81
CA HIS A 1213 -14.41 24.01 6.11
C HIS A 1213 -14.85 23.42 4.76
N LEU A 1214 -16.15 23.46 4.43
CA LEU A 1214 -16.64 23.11 3.11
C LEU A 1214 -16.23 24.14 2.04
N LEU A 1215 -15.89 25.37 2.45
CA LEU A 1215 -15.59 26.50 1.55
C LEU A 1215 -16.65 26.72 0.47
N ALA A 1216 -17.91 26.49 0.84
CA ALA A 1216 -19.08 26.73 -0.01
C ALA A 1216 -19.76 28.03 0.36
N LYS A 1217 -20.34 28.71 -0.65
CA LYS A 1217 -21.13 29.92 -0.45
C LYS A 1217 -22.21 30.04 -1.53
N THR A 1218 -23.38 30.54 -1.14
CA THR A 1218 -24.47 30.82 -2.08
C THR A 1218 -24.39 32.23 -2.66
N TYR A 1219 -24.74 32.30 -3.94
CA TYR A 1219 -24.88 33.49 -4.76
C TYR A 1219 -26.27 33.49 -5.41
N SER A 1220 -26.67 34.62 -6.00
CA SER A 1220 -27.75 34.63 -6.98
C SER A 1220 -27.28 33.89 -8.25
N SER A 1221 -28.18 33.13 -8.89
CA SER A 1221 -27.90 32.48 -10.18
C SER A 1221 -27.68 33.47 -11.32
N THR A 1222 -27.97 34.76 -11.11
CA THR A 1222 -27.71 35.84 -12.07
C THR A 1222 -26.23 36.24 -12.08
N LEU A 1223 -25.65 36.36 -13.27
CA LEU A 1223 -24.34 36.95 -13.50
C LEU A 1223 -24.47 38.47 -13.68
N ARG A 1224 -23.53 39.24 -13.10
CA ARG A 1224 -23.46 40.69 -13.32
C ARG A 1224 -23.19 41.00 -14.80
N GLU A 1225 -23.79 42.07 -15.32
CA GLU A 1225 -23.60 42.48 -16.71
C GLU A 1225 -22.14 42.83 -17.03
N LYS A 1226 -21.51 43.63 -16.14
CA LYS A 1226 -20.12 44.05 -16.22
C LYS A 1226 -19.20 42.86 -15.91
N ALA A 1227 -18.29 42.58 -16.84
CA ALA A 1227 -17.20 41.65 -16.61
C ALA A 1227 -16.02 42.36 -15.92
N ASP A 1228 -15.43 41.68 -14.95
CA ASP A 1228 -14.11 42.02 -14.41
C ASP A 1228 -13.04 41.47 -15.36
N VAL A 1229 -11.88 42.14 -15.40
CA VAL A 1229 -10.75 41.81 -16.27
C VAL A 1229 -9.57 41.49 -15.37
N ILE A 1230 -9.08 40.26 -15.43
CA ILE A 1230 -8.08 39.73 -14.50
C ILE A 1230 -6.96 38.98 -15.23
N SER A 1231 -5.84 38.78 -14.54
CA SER A 1231 -4.76 37.90 -14.97
C SER A 1231 -5.07 36.43 -14.63
N LEU A 1232 -4.16 35.51 -14.99
CA LEU A 1232 -4.26 34.12 -14.55
C LEU A 1232 -3.88 33.96 -13.07
N ASP A 1233 -2.96 34.78 -12.56
CA ASP A 1233 -2.52 34.82 -11.16
C ASP A 1233 -3.64 35.24 -10.17
N ASP A 1234 -4.62 36.00 -10.66
CA ASP A 1234 -5.79 36.44 -9.88
C ASP A 1234 -6.82 35.31 -9.65
N ILE A 1235 -6.72 34.19 -10.37
CA ILE A 1235 -7.60 33.03 -10.21
C ILE A 1235 -7.13 32.22 -9.02
N VAL A 1236 -7.99 32.06 -8.02
CA VAL A 1236 -7.67 31.35 -6.78
C VAL A 1236 -8.00 29.86 -6.88
N ALA A 1237 -9.11 29.50 -7.54
CA ALA A 1237 -9.49 28.10 -7.74
C ALA A 1237 -10.61 27.90 -8.77
N HIS A 1238 -10.76 26.66 -9.22
CA HIS A 1238 -12.03 26.18 -9.78
C HIS A 1238 -13.08 25.99 -8.68
N ALA A 1239 -14.36 26.11 -9.04
CA ALA A 1239 -15.47 25.76 -8.16
C ALA A 1239 -16.43 24.77 -8.81
N ALA A 1240 -17.05 23.90 -8.00
CA ALA A 1240 -18.23 23.15 -8.41
C ALA A 1240 -19.47 24.03 -8.21
N ARG A 1241 -20.39 24.05 -9.20
CA ARG A 1241 -21.59 24.88 -9.19
C ARG A 1241 -22.87 24.06 -9.23
N PHE A 1242 -23.83 24.37 -8.38
CA PHE A 1242 -25.16 23.77 -8.41
C PHE A 1242 -26.24 24.83 -8.21
N ASP A 1243 -27.21 24.88 -9.13
CA ASP A 1243 -28.36 25.79 -9.09
C ASP A 1243 -29.53 25.12 -8.35
N TYR A 1244 -30.13 25.85 -7.40
CA TYR A 1244 -31.21 25.35 -6.53
C TYR A 1244 -32.33 26.40 -6.33
N SER A 1245 -33.26 26.16 -5.40
CA SER A 1245 -34.49 26.94 -5.24
C SER A 1245 -34.26 28.45 -5.06
N ASN A 1246 -35.24 29.26 -5.47
CA ASN A 1246 -35.24 30.73 -5.36
C ASN A 1246 -34.12 31.44 -6.14
N ALA A 1247 -33.77 30.92 -7.32
CA ALA A 1247 -32.71 31.46 -8.19
C ALA A 1247 -31.36 31.62 -7.48
N ARG A 1248 -31.01 30.61 -6.67
CA ARG A 1248 -29.76 30.54 -5.92
C ARG A 1248 -28.80 29.55 -6.57
N THR A 1249 -27.51 29.87 -6.51
CA THR A 1249 -26.44 28.98 -6.96
C THR A 1249 -25.40 28.85 -5.85
N VAL A 1250 -25.04 27.62 -5.50
CA VAL A 1250 -23.91 27.37 -4.59
C VAL A 1250 -22.64 27.17 -5.40
N LEU A 1251 -21.56 27.81 -4.95
CA LEU A 1251 -20.21 27.54 -5.41
C LEU A 1251 -19.43 26.87 -4.28
N VAL A 1252 -19.00 25.63 -4.49
CA VAL A 1252 -18.07 24.91 -3.60
C VAL A 1252 -16.65 25.13 -4.13
N ASN A 1253 -15.82 25.82 -3.36
CA ASN A 1253 -14.43 26.07 -3.73
C ASN A 1253 -13.62 24.77 -3.69
N LEU A 1254 -13.01 24.39 -4.82
CA LEU A 1254 -12.25 23.15 -4.95
C LEU A 1254 -10.75 23.32 -4.67
N ILE A 1255 -10.32 24.48 -4.14
CA ILE A 1255 -8.95 24.68 -3.66
C ILE A 1255 -8.59 23.63 -2.61
N ARG A 1256 -7.39 23.07 -2.71
CA ARG A 1256 -6.92 22.01 -1.81
C ARG A 1256 -5.85 22.47 -0.84
N ASP A 1257 -5.32 23.67 -0.99
CA ASP A 1257 -4.34 24.24 -0.05
C ASP A 1257 -4.98 24.70 1.27
#